data_AF-I3VSY5-F1
#
_entry.id   AF-I3VSY5-F1
#
_cell.length_a   1.000
_cell.length_b   1.000
_cell.length_c   1.000
_cell.angle_alpha   90.00
_cell.angle_beta   90.00
_cell.angle_gamma   90.00
#
_symmetry.space_group_name_H-M   'P 1'
#
loop_
_entity.id
_entity.type
_entity.pdbx_description
1 polymer ?
#
loop_
_entity_poly.entity_id
_entity_poly.type
_entity_poly.pdbx_seq_one_letter_code
_entity_poly.pdbx_strand_id
1 'polypeptide(L)'
;MENIDDKYRASKELEEIYSKLIKEFETNPECKGFEECFNPEQVYNLKDVAGNIYRWFSTHFYKAKDIIYRYEDQNPSFSTSIFSQENITILDIGAGPGTFCLALLDILYKELKDHVPKINIIMVEPSKYNINIAKRLINEFCDKILIEVNIYMINNYFPEDECIRKIYEILNTINNDFLIISMCNILKWVKDEFKERRIDIVKLIDPIIHQIEPLHTILLSVEPAKFDDLGRLQRLVQSILNRIYNRYDYLKSNKYNYCMYNFPNSYFYKERRGKIYESYYGSIVTYNTTTSKMADSKELFSSFFKARMSLKKEFPYDEIAIKLFEYNLEDNINRFSKEILKGYKFNTDFIGYKVPKNEKDDRQKVMDNIFNTIAGASFLDIIGIVIDREFSSNCCGNRLNKKLNTEYSYEYFWYGWYYKFMKKAFNKVLNKNNYYLKLDIKSFYTNINQNILYDKIIKLIPYKDSRLKEFINSLIKRHIPYVNNGKGLPQGSLTSGFLANLYLDDFDKYFISKTNDGYMRYVDDIFIFGKTEEQIKELGKEAENKLKDLYLEINKEKTSMGDKSSLKNIYYDDKELDDFQKRLDRILHSIYSINKEYYKVYKNNREVFVNWYSDCLKSIGLIISPDWLNRKIYYEKNIIKRIVRLFSKYYTSVNYPKYIKVNLDVDRWRETFINENQKFIKEIDELKQQLSLELQNLYNKYGSLTSKYDDITLKKIRAKYRFYTYRAGILYNPDVVNVIENIMEYTWLYNITVLRSYPQLLKKMINLLRHTKSKYLKYAIIWAFGEMKDKCVINILENILFDTNSSDMLKLMCSQSLIKINVKCDEIDQDKLLKEIEIQYKNGKTYILKNLILLLSDNNIKKVVDNYNMEVFDTHSVQLLESAIKVKKDKINIIANLERLPEGIDPLEYPDIEPGPEIAPFY
;
A
#
# COMPACT_ATOMS: atom_id res chain seq x y z
N MET A 1 -41.70 -0.20 23.03
CA MET A 1 -40.42 0.55 22.98
C MET A 1 -39.20 -0.12 23.61
N GLU A 2 -39.26 -1.22 24.39
CA GLU A 2 -38.08 -1.70 25.16
C GLU A 2 -37.03 -2.57 24.42
N ASN A 3 -37.24 -2.96 23.15
CA ASN A 3 -36.32 -3.87 22.44
C ASN A 3 -35.82 -3.33 21.08
N ILE A 4 -35.76 -2.01 20.90
CA ILE A 4 -35.13 -1.40 19.72
C ILE A 4 -33.77 -0.85 20.16
N ASP A 5 -32.70 -1.33 19.52
CA ASP A 5 -31.37 -0.74 19.61
C ASP A 5 -31.47 0.77 19.33
N ASP A 6 -31.07 1.58 20.31
CA ASP A 6 -31.33 3.02 20.37
C ASP A 6 -30.86 3.78 19.12
N LYS A 7 -29.86 3.23 18.40
CA LYS A 7 -29.35 3.79 17.14
C LYS A 7 -30.44 3.92 16.06
N TYR A 8 -31.41 3.01 16.03
CA TYR A 8 -32.45 3.03 14.99
C TYR A 8 -33.61 3.97 15.29
N ARG A 9 -33.83 4.39 16.54
CA ARG A 9 -34.94 5.29 16.90
C ARG A 9 -34.81 6.62 16.16
N ALA A 10 -35.91 7.36 15.99
CA ALA A 10 -35.82 8.74 15.50
C ALA A 10 -35.22 9.63 16.60
N SER A 11 -34.68 10.80 16.24
CA SER A 11 -34.35 11.84 17.21
C SER A 11 -35.64 12.45 17.78
N LYS A 12 -35.55 13.00 19.00
CA LYS A 12 -36.71 13.65 19.65
C LYS A 12 -37.19 14.84 18.83
N GLU A 13 -36.23 15.57 18.26
CA GLU A 13 -36.43 16.74 17.42
C GLU A 13 -37.26 16.41 16.18
N LEU A 14 -36.97 15.28 15.51
CA LEU A 14 -37.74 14.80 14.37
C LEU A 14 -39.11 14.25 14.77
N GLU A 15 -39.21 13.54 15.90
CA GLU A 15 -40.49 13.04 16.43
C GLU A 15 -41.46 14.20 16.75
N GLU A 16 -40.95 15.30 17.29
CA GLU A 16 -41.72 16.53 17.54
C GLU A 16 -42.20 17.17 16.25
N ILE A 17 -41.33 17.31 15.24
CA ILE A 17 -41.68 17.90 13.93
C ILE A 17 -42.76 17.06 13.26
N TYR A 18 -42.59 15.73 13.25
CA TYR A 18 -43.59 14.81 12.70
C TYR A 18 -44.92 14.90 13.47
N SER A 19 -44.88 14.93 14.80
CA SER A 19 -46.09 15.03 15.62
C SER A 19 -46.83 16.36 15.41
N LYS A 20 -46.09 17.46 15.25
CA LYS A 20 -46.63 18.77 14.89
C LYS A 20 -47.30 18.74 13.52
N LEU A 21 -46.64 18.16 12.51
CA LEU A 21 -47.18 18.00 11.16
C LEU A 21 -48.52 17.23 11.16
N ILE A 22 -48.61 16.12 11.91
CA ILE A 22 -49.84 15.34 11.99
C ILE A 22 -50.99 16.15 12.62
N LYS A 23 -50.71 16.89 13.70
CA LYS A 23 -51.70 17.80 14.32
C LYS A 23 -52.17 18.91 13.37
N GLU A 24 -51.27 19.45 12.55
CA GLU A 24 -51.63 20.41 11.50
C GLU A 24 -52.59 19.78 10.48
N PHE A 25 -52.36 18.53 10.07
CA PHE A 25 -53.28 17.81 9.17
C PHE A 25 -54.63 17.51 9.83
N GLU A 26 -54.67 17.20 11.12
CA GLU A 26 -55.92 16.99 11.88
C GLU A 26 -56.76 18.27 11.97
N THR A 27 -56.11 19.43 12.05
CA THR A 27 -56.78 20.74 12.22
C THR A 27 -57.06 21.46 10.90
N ASN A 28 -56.44 21.05 9.79
CA ASN A 28 -56.66 21.64 8.47
C ASN A 28 -57.93 21.06 7.79
N PRO A 29 -58.95 21.89 7.47
CA PRO A 29 -60.16 21.45 6.78
C PRO A 29 -59.92 20.73 5.45
N GLU A 30 -58.87 21.09 4.70
CA GLU A 30 -58.52 20.45 3.42
C GLU A 30 -58.06 19.00 3.60
N CYS A 31 -57.55 18.65 4.78
CA CYS A 31 -57.07 17.31 5.11
C CYS A 31 -58.12 16.45 5.80
N LYS A 32 -59.36 16.92 5.99
CA LYS A 32 -60.38 16.19 6.77
C LYS A 32 -60.57 14.74 6.29
N GLY A 33 -60.37 13.78 7.19
CA GLY A 33 -60.45 12.35 6.90
C GLY A 33 -59.22 11.79 6.17
N PHE A 34 -58.05 12.43 6.25
CA PHE A 34 -56.80 11.94 5.63
C PHE A 34 -56.39 10.55 6.17
N GLU A 35 -56.78 10.19 7.40
CA GLU A 35 -56.51 8.88 7.98
C GLU A 35 -57.21 7.73 7.21
N GLU A 36 -58.33 8.04 6.56
CA GLU A 36 -59.14 7.09 5.78
C GLU A 36 -58.88 7.19 4.27
N CYS A 37 -58.32 8.31 3.80
CA CYS A 37 -57.94 8.52 2.40
C CYS A 37 -56.56 7.92 2.11
N PHE A 38 -56.54 6.95 1.21
CA PHE A 38 -55.30 6.31 0.76
C PHE A 38 -55.34 6.11 -0.75
N ASN A 39 -54.55 6.92 -1.47
CA ASN A 39 -54.20 6.65 -2.86
C ASN A 39 -52.66 6.50 -2.97
N PRO A 40 -52.15 5.26 -3.04
CA PRO A 40 -50.71 5.01 -3.16
C PRO A 40 -50.14 5.37 -4.54
N GLU A 41 -51.00 5.64 -5.54
CA GLU A 41 -50.59 5.75 -6.94
C GLU A 41 -50.46 7.21 -7.41
N GLN A 42 -51.27 8.15 -6.91
CA GLN A 42 -51.24 9.55 -7.34
C GLN A 42 -51.55 10.53 -6.19
N VAL A 43 -50.79 11.63 -6.12
CA VAL A 43 -50.96 12.73 -5.16
C VAL A 43 -51.56 13.92 -5.89
N TYR A 44 -52.84 14.21 -5.66
CA TYR A 44 -53.56 15.29 -6.33
C TYR A 44 -53.72 16.54 -5.48
N ASN A 45 -53.74 16.36 -4.16
CA ASN A 45 -54.02 17.42 -3.19
C ASN A 45 -53.29 17.18 -1.86
N LEU A 46 -53.45 18.11 -0.92
CA LEU A 46 -52.81 18.05 0.40
C LEU A 46 -53.31 16.88 1.26
N LYS A 47 -54.58 16.47 1.11
CA LYS A 47 -55.16 15.32 1.82
C LYS A 47 -54.48 14.01 1.45
N ASP A 48 -54.13 13.82 0.18
CA ASP A 48 -53.41 12.64 -0.30
C ASP A 48 -51.99 12.58 0.30
N VAL A 49 -51.30 13.73 0.39
CA VAL A 49 -49.99 13.82 1.06
C VAL A 49 -50.12 13.47 2.54
N ALA A 50 -51.10 14.04 3.23
CA ALA A 50 -51.35 13.79 4.65
C ALA A 50 -51.63 12.30 4.93
N GLY A 51 -52.49 11.66 4.13
CA GLY A 51 -52.79 10.23 4.24
C GLY A 51 -51.56 9.34 3.98
N ASN A 52 -50.75 9.69 2.97
CA ASN A 52 -49.52 8.97 2.65
C ASN A 52 -48.47 9.10 3.77
N ILE A 53 -48.24 10.31 4.29
CA ILE A 53 -47.32 10.53 5.42
C ILE A 53 -47.79 9.75 6.65
N TYR A 54 -49.05 9.91 7.06
CA TYR A 54 -49.60 9.24 8.24
C TYR A 54 -49.47 7.72 8.18
N ARG A 55 -49.70 7.12 7.01
CA ARG A 55 -49.71 5.67 6.84
C ARG A 55 -48.30 5.08 6.69
N TRP A 56 -47.41 5.78 5.99
CA TRP A 56 -46.19 5.19 5.44
C TRP A 56 -44.89 5.89 5.81
N PHE A 57 -44.91 7.09 6.40
CA PHE A 57 -43.68 7.82 6.74
C PHE A 57 -42.76 7.00 7.63
N SER A 58 -43.26 6.51 8.77
CA SER A 58 -42.46 5.69 9.70
C SER A 58 -41.86 4.48 8.97
N THR A 59 -42.67 3.74 8.22
CA THR A 59 -42.21 2.56 7.48
C THR A 59 -41.06 2.88 6.52
N HIS A 60 -41.15 3.93 5.71
CA HIS A 60 -40.08 4.28 4.76
C HIS A 60 -38.86 4.87 5.47
N PHE A 61 -39.08 5.67 6.52
CA PHE A 61 -38.03 6.33 7.28
C PHE A 61 -37.05 5.32 7.86
N TYR A 62 -37.55 4.32 8.57
CA TYR A 62 -36.66 3.36 9.19
C TYR A 62 -36.12 2.30 8.23
N LYS A 63 -36.80 2.01 7.11
CA LYS A 63 -36.19 1.22 6.02
C LYS A 63 -34.97 1.92 5.44
N ALA A 64 -35.07 3.25 5.23
CA ALA A 64 -33.94 4.08 4.83
C ALA A 64 -32.84 4.08 5.90
N LYS A 65 -33.18 4.18 7.19
CA LYS A 65 -32.16 4.09 8.26
C LYS A 65 -31.43 2.74 8.28
N ASP A 66 -32.15 1.62 8.22
CA ASP A 66 -31.54 0.29 8.23
C ASP A 66 -30.58 0.08 7.04
N ILE A 67 -30.97 0.48 5.82
CA ILE A 67 -30.10 0.32 4.65
C ILE A 67 -28.85 1.22 4.73
N ILE A 68 -28.96 2.44 5.25
CA ILE A 68 -27.81 3.36 5.43
C ILE A 68 -26.87 2.81 6.51
N TYR A 69 -27.36 2.36 7.66
CA TYR A 69 -26.50 1.78 8.69
C TYR A 69 -25.80 0.51 8.22
N ARG A 70 -26.50 -0.37 7.49
CA ARG A 70 -25.86 -1.58 6.94
C ARG A 70 -24.78 -1.26 5.91
N TYR A 71 -25.01 -0.23 5.08
CA TYR A 71 -23.98 0.27 4.17
C TYR A 71 -22.73 0.69 4.95
N GLU A 72 -22.92 1.50 5.97
CA GLU A 72 -21.83 2.04 6.78
C GLU A 72 -21.06 0.94 7.51
N ASP A 73 -21.77 -0.02 8.13
CA ASP A 73 -21.17 -1.19 8.79
C ASP A 73 -20.25 -1.99 7.84
N GLN A 74 -20.53 -1.98 6.54
CA GLN A 74 -19.77 -2.67 5.52
C GLN A 74 -18.67 -1.82 4.88
N ASN A 75 -18.82 -0.49 4.92
CA ASN A 75 -17.93 0.50 4.30
C ASN A 75 -17.39 1.54 5.30
N PRO A 76 -16.75 1.12 6.40
CA PRO A 76 -16.29 2.05 7.45
C PRO A 76 -15.01 2.82 7.08
N SER A 77 -14.57 2.75 5.82
CA SER A 77 -13.27 3.30 5.40
C SER A 77 -13.41 4.78 5.06
N PHE A 78 -12.36 5.58 5.27
CA PHE A 78 -12.47 7.04 5.16
C PHE A 78 -13.04 7.52 3.81
N SER A 79 -12.65 6.91 2.68
CA SER A 79 -13.12 7.31 1.35
C SER A 79 -14.52 6.80 0.97
N THR A 80 -15.13 5.94 1.79
CA THR A 80 -16.43 5.27 1.50
C THR A 80 -17.47 5.47 2.60
N SER A 81 -17.06 5.79 3.82
CA SER A 81 -17.90 6.06 4.98
C SER A 81 -18.68 7.37 4.79
N ILE A 82 -19.99 7.34 5.01
CA ILE A 82 -20.84 8.54 5.01
C ILE A 82 -20.41 9.49 6.14
N PHE A 83 -20.03 8.93 7.29
CA PHE A 83 -19.70 9.68 8.51
C PHE A 83 -18.35 10.39 8.45
N SER A 84 -17.51 10.04 7.47
CA SER A 84 -16.18 10.61 7.32
C SER A 84 -16.10 11.80 6.36
N GLN A 85 -17.21 12.14 5.68
CA GLN A 85 -17.18 13.12 4.59
C GLN A 85 -17.36 14.58 5.06
N GLU A 86 -16.76 15.50 4.34
CA GLU A 86 -16.93 16.95 4.55
C GLU A 86 -18.04 17.54 3.67
N ASN A 87 -18.32 16.91 2.52
CA ASN A 87 -19.37 17.31 1.60
C ASN A 87 -20.13 16.06 1.13
N ILE A 88 -21.46 16.09 1.18
CA ILE A 88 -22.33 15.01 0.71
C ILE A 88 -23.36 15.59 -0.23
N THR A 89 -23.47 15.03 -1.44
CA THR A 89 -24.53 15.38 -2.38
C THR A 89 -25.52 14.22 -2.45
N ILE A 90 -26.81 14.52 -2.28
CA ILE A 90 -27.91 13.56 -2.31
C ILE A 90 -28.78 13.89 -3.52
N LEU A 91 -28.93 12.95 -4.44
CA LEU A 91 -29.91 12.99 -5.52
C LEU A 91 -31.04 12.02 -5.17
N ASP A 92 -32.15 12.55 -4.65
CA ASP A 92 -33.32 11.78 -4.23
C ASP A 92 -34.37 11.78 -5.36
N ILE A 93 -34.42 10.67 -6.11
CA ILE A 93 -35.35 10.46 -7.22
C ILE A 93 -36.54 9.66 -6.70
N GLY A 94 -37.74 10.22 -6.82
CA GLY A 94 -38.91 9.65 -6.15
C GLY A 94 -39.04 10.11 -4.71
N ALA A 95 -38.59 11.34 -4.42
CA ALA A 95 -38.37 11.81 -3.06
C ALA A 95 -39.64 11.83 -2.20
N GLY A 96 -40.83 11.97 -2.80
CA GLY A 96 -42.10 12.08 -2.08
C GLY A 96 -42.02 13.19 -1.03
N PRO A 97 -42.44 12.94 0.22
CA PRO A 97 -42.35 13.93 1.31
C PRO A 97 -40.94 14.06 1.93
N GLY A 98 -39.88 13.55 1.27
CA GLY A 98 -38.49 13.70 1.72
C GLY A 98 -38.03 12.70 2.79
N THR A 99 -38.71 11.56 2.89
CA THR A 99 -38.47 10.58 3.96
C THR A 99 -37.05 10.01 3.98
N PHE A 100 -36.45 9.73 2.81
CA PHE A 100 -35.08 9.24 2.72
C PHE A 100 -34.09 10.30 3.22
N CYS A 101 -34.22 11.54 2.74
CA CYS A 101 -33.39 12.66 3.16
C CYS A 101 -33.46 12.89 4.68
N LEU A 102 -34.67 12.88 5.26
CA LEU A 102 -34.85 13.02 6.71
C LEU A 102 -34.22 11.86 7.50
N ALA A 103 -34.27 10.62 6.98
CA ALA A 103 -33.60 9.48 7.61
C ALA A 103 -32.08 9.63 7.64
N LEU A 104 -31.48 10.08 6.54
CA LEU A 104 -30.05 10.33 6.48
C LEU A 104 -29.63 11.49 7.39
N LEU A 105 -30.37 12.60 7.39
CA LEU A 105 -30.11 13.74 8.28
C LEU A 105 -30.23 13.34 9.76
N ASP A 106 -31.22 12.51 10.12
CA ASP A 106 -31.39 12.00 11.48
C ASP A 106 -30.23 11.10 11.91
N ILE A 107 -29.70 10.28 10.99
CA ILE A 107 -28.49 9.49 11.25
C ILE A 107 -27.29 10.40 11.46
N LEU A 108 -27.05 11.35 10.55
CA LEU A 108 -25.91 12.27 10.64
C LEU A 108 -25.94 13.05 11.96
N TYR A 109 -27.11 13.57 12.37
CA TYR A 109 -27.28 14.26 13.64
C TYR A 109 -26.92 13.38 14.86
N LYS A 110 -27.25 12.09 14.81
CA LYS A 110 -27.01 11.16 15.92
C LYS A 110 -25.55 10.72 16.02
N GLU A 111 -24.93 10.46 14.87
CA GLU A 111 -23.58 9.89 14.79
C GLU A 111 -22.49 10.98 14.84
N LEU A 112 -22.78 12.17 14.29
CA LEU A 112 -21.80 13.24 14.15
C LEU A 112 -22.07 14.37 15.15
N LYS A 113 -21.32 14.37 16.26
CA LYS A 113 -21.45 15.39 17.31
C LYS A 113 -20.56 16.61 17.11
N ASP A 114 -19.36 16.40 16.54
CA ASP A 114 -18.31 17.43 16.47
C ASP A 114 -17.94 17.85 15.03
N HIS A 115 -18.53 17.20 14.01
CA HIS A 115 -18.23 17.45 12.60
C HIS A 115 -19.52 17.43 11.77
N VAL A 116 -19.90 18.55 11.17
CA VAL A 116 -21.11 18.65 10.36
C VAL A 116 -20.72 18.74 8.89
N PRO A 117 -21.07 17.76 8.03
CA PRO A 117 -20.82 17.87 6.61
C PRO A 117 -21.69 18.94 5.98
N LYS A 118 -21.19 19.58 4.93
CA LYS A 118 -22.04 20.37 4.04
C LYS A 118 -22.88 19.43 3.18
N ILE A 119 -24.19 19.62 3.17
CA ILE A 119 -25.11 18.73 2.46
C ILE A 119 -25.78 19.47 1.31
N ASN A 120 -25.74 18.89 0.11
CA ASN A 120 -26.52 19.35 -1.04
C ASN A 120 -27.60 18.31 -1.34
N ILE A 121 -28.87 18.70 -1.30
CA ILE A 121 -30.02 17.82 -1.57
C ILE A 121 -30.66 18.24 -2.88
N ILE A 122 -30.72 17.33 -3.84
CA ILE A 122 -31.44 17.49 -5.11
C ILE A 122 -32.64 16.54 -5.06
N MET A 123 -33.83 17.11 -4.92
CA MET A 123 -35.07 16.34 -4.85
C MET A 123 -35.78 16.39 -6.20
N VAL A 124 -36.02 15.22 -6.77
CA VAL A 124 -36.83 15.05 -7.98
C VAL A 124 -38.19 14.53 -7.56
N GLU A 125 -39.24 15.30 -7.80
CA GLU A 125 -40.62 14.96 -7.42
C GLU A 125 -41.63 15.80 -8.23
N PRO A 126 -42.56 15.20 -8.99
CA PRO A 126 -43.53 15.93 -9.81
C PRO A 126 -44.71 16.56 -9.02
N SER A 127 -44.93 16.15 -7.76
CA SER A 127 -45.97 16.77 -6.93
C SER A 127 -45.44 17.98 -6.18
N LYS A 128 -45.95 19.17 -6.53
CA LYS A 128 -45.69 20.41 -5.80
C LYS A 128 -46.04 20.32 -4.31
N TYR A 129 -47.06 19.55 -3.94
CA TYR A 129 -47.45 19.35 -2.54
C TYR A 129 -46.39 18.56 -1.75
N ASN A 130 -45.89 17.47 -2.33
CA ASN A 130 -44.80 16.68 -1.75
C ASN A 130 -43.53 17.52 -1.58
N ILE A 131 -43.12 18.23 -2.64
CA ILE A 131 -41.96 19.13 -2.65
C ILE A 131 -42.04 20.17 -1.53
N ASN A 132 -43.19 20.82 -1.38
CA ASN A 132 -43.37 21.88 -0.38
C ASN A 132 -43.32 21.34 1.05
N ILE A 133 -43.98 20.20 1.30
CA ILE A 133 -43.95 19.55 2.62
C ILE A 133 -42.53 19.07 2.93
N ALA A 134 -41.86 18.41 1.99
CA ALA A 134 -40.50 17.92 2.17
C ALA A 134 -39.52 19.06 2.49
N LYS A 135 -39.54 20.14 1.69
CA LYS A 135 -38.69 21.31 1.91
C LYS A 135 -38.93 21.93 3.29
N ARG A 136 -40.19 22.05 3.71
CA ARG A 136 -40.54 22.56 5.05
C ARG A 136 -39.98 21.66 6.15
N LEU A 137 -40.18 20.34 6.05
CA LEU A 137 -39.73 19.40 7.08
C LEU A 137 -38.20 19.35 7.18
N ILE A 138 -37.50 19.36 6.05
CA ILE A 138 -36.03 19.38 6.03
C ILE A 138 -35.53 20.68 6.65
N ASN A 139 -36.06 21.84 6.25
CA ASN A 139 -35.66 23.12 6.84
C ASN A 139 -35.93 23.17 8.36
N GLU A 140 -37.15 22.82 8.81
CA GLU A 140 -37.49 22.82 10.24
C GLU A 140 -36.58 21.86 11.04
N PHE A 141 -36.18 20.73 10.46
CA PHE A 141 -35.28 19.81 11.11
C PHE A 141 -33.85 20.34 11.16
N CYS A 142 -33.32 20.79 10.02
CA CYS A 142 -31.98 21.38 9.89
C CYS A 142 -31.78 22.59 10.80
N ASP A 143 -32.78 23.46 10.93
CA ASP A 143 -32.76 24.61 11.85
C ASP A 143 -32.61 24.19 13.32
N LYS A 144 -33.24 23.07 13.71
CA LYS A 144 -33.11 22.52 15.08
C LYS A 144 -31.75 21.89 15.34
N ILE A 145 -31.16 21.23 14.34
CA ILE A 145 -29.91 20.46 14.51
C ILE A 145 -28.66 21.21 14.03
N LEU A 146 -28.80 22.44 13.54
CA LEU A 146 -27.72 23.33 13.07
C LEU A 146 -26.87 22.72 11.93
N ILE A 147 -27.49 21.97 11.02
CA ILE A 147 -26.81 21.43 9.82
C ILE A 147 -27.02 22.36 8.63
N GLU A 148 -25.93 22.76 7.96
CA GLU A 148 -25.99 23.54 6.72
C GLU A 148 -26.41 22.66 5.54
N VAL A 149 -27.56 22.98 4.94
CA VAL A 149 -28.11 22.23 3.80
C VAL A 149 -28.49 23.16 2.65
N ASN A 150 -28.06 22.83 1.43
CA ASN A 150 -28.54 23.45 0.19
C ASN A 150 -29.58 22.54 -0.45
N ILE A 151 -30.79 23.05 -0.69
CA ILE A 151 -31.90 22.27 -1.24
C ILE A 151 -32.25 22.76 -2.65
N TYR A 152 -32.19 21.85 -3.62
CA TYR A 152 -32.59 22.04 -5.01
C TYR A 152 -33.81 21.17 -5.32
N MET A 153 -34.85 21.75 -5.92
CA MET A 153 -36.10 21.05 -6.22
C MET A 153 -36.32 20.98 -7.73
N ILE A 154 -36.57 19.78 -8.24
CA ILE A 154 -36.88 19.51 -9.65
C ILE A 154 -38.30 18.94 -9.74
N ASN A 155 -39.21 19.78 -10.24
CA ASN A 155 -40.62 19.44 -10.41
C ASN A 155 -40.91 18.88 -11.81
N ASN A 156 -40.34 17.72 -12.11
CA ASN A 156 -40.49 16.99 -13.38
C ASN A 156 -40.56 15.48 -13.09
N TYR A 157 -41.09 14.70 -14.04
CA TYR A 157 -40.98 13.24 -13.95
C TYR A 157 -39.58 12.80 -14.37
N PHE A 158 -38.98 11.89 -13.63
CA PHE A 158 -37.78 11.18 -14.10
C PHE A 158 -38.22 9.99 -14.98
N PRO A 159 -37.66 9.78 -16.18
CA PRO A 159 -36.44 10.40 -16.74
C PRO A 159 -36.68 11.37 -17.90
N GLU A 160 -37.62 12.31 -17.79
CA GLU A 160 -37.84 13.31 -18.85
C GLU A 160 -36.54 14.09 -19.17
N ASP A 161 -36.30 14.41 -20.45
CA ASP A 161 -35.08 15.10 -20.88
C ASP A 161 -34.86 16.43 -20.13
N GLU A 162 -35.94 17.16 -19.84
CA GLU A 162 -35.88 18.40 -19.06
C GLU A 162 -35.43 18.14 -17.60
N CYS A 163 -35.90 17.05 -17.00
CA CYS A 163 -35.47 16.63 -15.65
C CYS A 163 -33.97 16.31 -15.65
N ILE A 164 -33.51 15.52 -16.61
CA ILE A 164 -32.09 15.13 -16.72
C ILE A 164 -31.21 16.37 -16.92
N ARG A 165 -31.62 17.30 -17.80
CA ARG A 165 -30.90 18.57 -18.01
C ARG A 165 -30.76 19.38 -16.73
N LYS A 166 -31.84 19.54 -15.95
CA LYS A 166 -31.81 20.26 -14.67
C LYS A 166 -30.91 19.59 -13.63
N ILE A 167 -30.92 18.25 -13.56
CA ILE A 167 -30.01 17.49 -12.69
C ILE A 167 -28.55 17.83 -13.04
N TYR A 168 -28.19 17.83 -14.33
CA TYR A 168 -26.84 18.18 -14.76
C TYR A 168 -26.46 19.62 -14.44
N GLU A 169 -27.36 20.57 -14.68
CA GLU A 169 -27.12 21.99 -14.38
C GLU A 169 -26.80 22.19 -12.90
N ILE A 170 -27.53 21.53 -12.00
CA ILE A 170 -27.28 21.62 -10.56
C ILE A 170 -25.99 20.89 -10.19
N LEU A 171 -25.81 19.62 -10.59
CA LEU A 171 -24.63 18.85 -10.22
C LEU A 171 -23.34 19.54 -10.69
N ASN A 172 -23.31 20.18 -11.85
CA ASN A 172 -22.12 20.92 -12.33
C ASN A 172 -21.76 22.16 -11.48
N THR A 173 -22.62 22.62 -10.58
CA THR A 173 -22.39 23.81 -9.73
C THR A 173 -21.95 23.49 -8.31
N ILE A 174 -21.96 22.21 -7.92
CA ILE A 174 -21.68 21.76 -6.55
C ILE A 174 -20.57 20.70 -6.52
N ASN A 175 -19.95 20.49 -5.35
CA ASN A 175 -19.02 19.37 -5.16
C ASN A 175 -19.83 18.06 -5.07
N ASN A 176 -19.48 17.08 -5.90
CA ASN A 176 -20.13 15.77 -5.96
C ASN A 176 -19.20 14.62 -5.63
N ASP A 177 -18.07 14.87 -4.97
CA ASP A 177 -17.07 13.83 -4.69
C ASP A 177 -17.69 12.63 -3.96
N PHE A 178 -18.66 12.88 -3.09
CA PHE A 178 -19.48 11.83 -2.48
C PHE A 178 -20.95 12.02 -2.84
N LEU A 179 -21.46 11.19 -3.76
CA LEU A 179 -22.80 11.28 -4.33
C LEU A 179 -23.68 10.10 -3.84
N ILE A 180 -24.82 10.39 -3.23
CA ILE A 180 -25.83 9.39 -2.87
C ILE A 180 -27.00 9.56 -3.82
N ILE A 181 -27.28 8.56 -4.65
CA ILE A 181 -28.45 8.52 -5.52
C ILE A 181 -29.48 7.58 -4.86
N SER A 182 -30.55 8.16 -4.33
CA SER A 182 -31.70 7.42 -3.82
C SER A 182 -32.73 7.27 -4.94
N MET A 183 -33.21 6.04 -5.15
CA MET A 183 -34.31 5.70 -6.04
C MET A 183 -35.38 4.96 -5.25
N CYS A 184 -36.09 5.72 -4.41
CA CYS A 184 -37.18 5.19 -3.62
C CYS A 184 -38.50 5.39 -4.38
N ASN A 185 -39.36 4.36 -4.44
CA ASN A 185 -40.67 4.42 -5.10
C ASN A 185 -40.67 4.68 -6.62
N ILE A 186 -39.52 4.60 -7.30
CA ILE A 186 -39.42 4.92 -8.74
C ILE A 186 -40.31 4.01 -9.59
N LEU A 187 -40.53 2.76 -9.15
CA LEU A 187 -41.42 1.80 -9.83
C LEU A 187 -42.86 2.32 -9.97
N LYS A 188 -43.29 3.28 -9.14
CA LYS A 188 -44.62 3.90 -9.26
C LYS A 188 -44.74 4.84 -10.46
N TRP A 189 -43.67 5.51 -10.84
CA TRP A 189 -43.66 6.50 -11.92
C TRP A 189 -43.57 5.86 -13.30
N VAL A 190 -42.96 4.68 -13.39
CA VAL A 190 -42.63 4.05 -14.68
C VAL A 190 -43.48 2.81 -15.00
N LYS A 191 -44.60 2.62 -14.30
CA LYS A 191 -45.47 1.43 -14.33
C LYS A 191 -46.05 1.07 -15.71
N ASP A 192 -46.22 2.05 -16.60
CA ASP A 192 -46.81 1.84 -17.93
C ASP A 192 -45.77 1.75 -19.05
N GLU A 193 -44.69 2.55 -19.03
CA GLU A 193 -43.62 2.46 -20.04
C GLU A 193 -42.72 1.23 -19.89
N PHE A 194 -42.49 0.72 -18.66
CA PHE A 194 -41.70 -0.50 -18.43
C PHE A 194 -42.38 -1.79 -18.90
N LYS A 195 -43.71 -1.78 -19.05
CA LYS A 195 -44.45 -2.94 -19.57
C LYS A 195 -44.24 -3.11 -21.08
N GLU A 196 -44.06 -2.02 -21.82
CA GLU A 196 -43.95 -2.04 -23.28
C GLU A 196 -42.52 -1.86 -23.82
N ARG A 197 -41.67 -1.10 -23.12
CA ARG A 197 -40.27 -0.88 -23.50
C ARG A 197 -39.35 -1.36 -22.37
N ARG A 198 -38.42 -2.27 -22.70
CA ARG A 198 -37.36 -2.77 -21.81
C ARG A 198 -36.34 -1.65 -21.46
N ILE A 199 -36.80 -0.53 -20.88
CA ILE A 199 -35.97 0.61 -20.49
C ILE A 199 -35.12 0.18 -19.29
N ASP A 200 -33.84 0.52 -19.32
CA ASP A 200 -32.83 0.09 -18.36
C ASP A 200 -32.47 1.31 -17.50
N ILE A 201 -32.88 1.36 -16.24
CA ILE A 201 -32.65 2.52 -15.35
C ILE A 201 -31.15 2.88 -15.26
N VAL A 202 -30.26 1.92 -15.49
CA VAL A 202 -28.81 2.18 -15.54
C VAL A 202 -28.43 3.02 -16.72
N LYS A 203 -29.07 2.83 -17.87
CA LYS A 203 -28.81 3.70 -19.02
C LYS A 203 -29.20 5.15 -18.76
N LEU A 204 -30.00 5.41 -17.72
CA LEU A 204 -30.43 6.75 -17.33
C LEU A 204 -29.49 7.37 -16.28
N ILE A 205 -28.90 6.57 -15.38
CA ILE A 205 -27.98 7.05 -14.34
C ILE A 205 -26.50 6.98 -14.75
N ASP A 206 -26.09 5.96 -15.52
CA ASP A 206 -24.70 5.79 -16.01
C ASP A 206 -24.19 7.05 -16.71
N PRO A 207 -24.98 7.75 -17.57
CA PRO A 207 -24.56 9.04 -18.12
C PRO A 207 -24.31 10.10 -17.06
N ILE A 208 -25.13 10.14 -15.99
CA ILE A 208 -25.00 11.12 -14.90
C ILE A 208 -23.68 10.91 -14.15
N ILE A 209 -23.43 9.68 -13.71
CA ILE A 209 -22.19 9.32 -13.00
C ILE A 209 -20.98 9.56 -13.92
N HIS A 210 -21.07 9.19 -15.19
CA HIS A 210 -19.96 9.32 -16.13
C HIS A 210 -19.64 10.77 -16.50
N GLN A 211 -20.62 11.65 -16.52
CA GLN A 211 -20.43 13.07 -16.78
C GLN A 211 -19.90 13.82 -15.56
N ILE A 212 -20.38 13.49 -14.36
CA ILE A 212 -20.00 14.18 -13.12
C ILE A 212 -18.70 13.64 -12.52
N GLU A 213 -18.35 12.37 -12.78
CA GLU A 213 -17.18 11.67 -12.25
C GLU A 213 -16.98 11.83 -10.71
N PRO A 214 -18.02 11.55 -9.90
CA PRO A 214 -17.91 11.58 -8.43
C PRO A 214 -16.88 10.56 -7.95
N LEU A 215 -16.11 10.87 -6.89
CA LEU A 215 -15.11 9.94 -6.34
C LEU A 215 -15.76 8.66 -5.80
N HIS A 216 -16.90 8.81 -5.15
CA HIS A 216 -17.70 7.74 -4.59
C HIS A 216 -19.18 7.98 -4.90
N THR A 217 -19.90 6.95 -5.33
CA THR A 217 -21.36 7.00 -5.46
C THR A 217 -22.02 5.81 -4.81
N ILE A 218 -23.08 6.09 -4.05
CA ILE A 218 -23.96 5.08 -3.48
C ILE A 218 -25.30 5.18 -4.22
N LEU A 219 -25.65 4.15 -4.98
CA LEU A 219 -27.00 4.00 -5.54
C LEU A 219 -27.82 3.11 -4.61
N LEU A 220 -28.89 3.67 -4.06
CA LEU A 220 -29.79 3.03 -3.11
C LEU A 220 -31.17 2.87 -3.71
N SER A 221 -31.75 1.68 -3.54
CA SER A 221 -33.17 1.46 -3.83
C SER A 221 -33.82 0.67 -2.71
N VAL A 222 -34.99 1.14 -2.29
CA VAL A 222 -35.82 0.56 -1.23
C VAL A 222 -37.23 0.41 -1.76
N GLU A 223 -37.70 -0.82 -1.90
CA GLU A 223 -39.03 -1.12 -2.45
C GLU A 223 -39.81 -2.11 -1.55
N PRO A 224 -41.15 -1.97 -1.45
CA PRO A 224 -41.99 -2.89 -0.69
C PRO A 224 -42.07 -4.28 -1.34
N ALA A 225 -42.05 -5.35 -0.54
CA ALA A 225 -42.04 -6.72 -1.06
C ALA A 225 -43.44 -7.20 -1.49
N LYS A 226 -43.80 -7.04 -2.77
CA LYS A 226 -44.80 -7.89 -3.44
C LYS A 226 -44.08 -8.84 -4.41
N PHE A 227 -44.46 -10.12 -4.41
CA PHE A 227 -43.74 -11.21 -5.11
C PHE A 227 -43.48 -10.96 -6.62
N ASP A 228 -44.37 -10.25 -7.33
CA ASP A 228 -44.22 -9.93 -8.75
C ASP A 228 -43.23 -8.78 -9.04
N ASP A 229 -43.03 -7.87 -8.08
CA ASP A 229 -42.12 -6.73 -8.22
C ASP A 229 -40.67 -7.13 -7.88
N LEU A 230 -40.48 -8.18 -7.07
CA LEU A 230 -39.18 -8.80 -6.75
C LEU A 230 -38.46 -9.32 -8.00
N GLY A 231 -39.15 -10.04 -8.88
CA GLY A 231 -38.57 -10.53 -10.14
C GLY A 231 -38.26 -9.40 -11.13
N ARG A 232 -38.93 -8.25 -11.03
CA ARG A 232 -38.65 -7.06 -11.85
C ARG A 232 -37.45 -6.29 -11.34
N LEU A 233 -37.38 -6.04 -10.03
CA LEU A 233 -36.25 -5.40 -9.38
C LEU A 233 -34.98 -6.25 -9.50
N GLN A 234 -35.07 -7.57 -9.31
CA GLN A 234 -33.94 -8.47 -9.53
C GLN A 234 -33.50 -8.51 -11.00
N ARG A 235 -34.41 -8.46 -11.98
CA ARG A 235 -34.03 -8.36 -13.41
C ARG A 235 -33.47 -7.00 -13.78
N LEU A 236 -33.98 -5.93 -13.17
CA LEU A 236 -33.46 -4.59 -13.31
C LEU A 236 -32.03 -4.58 -12.79
N VAL A 237 -31.83 -4.90 -11.49
CA VAL A 237 -30.53 -5.02 -10.83
C VAL A 237 -29.63 -5.96 -11.64
N GLN A 238 -30.03 -7.19 -11.97
CA GLN A 238 -29.23 -8.12 -12.78
C GLN A 238 -28.91 -7.61 -14.20
N SER A 239 -29.76 -6.79 -14.83
CA SER A 239 -29.48 -6.10 -16.10
C SER A 239 -28.42 -5.02 -15.91
N ILE A 240 -28.47 -4.29 -14.78
CA ILE A 240 -27.38 -3.42 -14.32
C ILE A 240 -26.09 -4.24 -14.32
N LEU A 241 -26.08 -5.38 -13.63
CA LEU A 241 -24.87 -6.19 -13.43
C LEU A 241 -24.35 -6.77 -14.72
N ASN A 242 -25.20 -7.46 -15.48
CA ASN A 242 -24.78 -8.20 -16.67
C ASN A 242 -24.22 -7.29 -17.76
N ARG A 243 -24.59 -6.01 -17.84
CA ARG A 243 -24.06 -5.08 -18.84
C ARG A 243 -22.83 -4.31 -18.37
N ILE A 244 -22.73 -4.07 -17.08
CA ILE A 244 -21.52 -3.56 -16.43
C ILE A 244 -20.38 -4.58 -16.55
N TYR A 245 -20.68 -5.87 -16.32
CA TYR A 245 -19.70 -6.95 -16.35
C TYR A 245 -19.34 -7.40 -17.77
N ASN A 246 -20.25 -7.36 -18.76
CA ASN A 246 -20.00 -7.91 -20.10
C ASN A 246 -19.37 -6.91 -21.11
N ARG A 247 -18.86 -5.76 -20.67
CA ARG A 247 -18.19 -4.81 -21.57
C ARG A 247 -16.96 -4.19 -20.89
N TYR A 248 -15.80 -4.67 -21.34
CA TYR A 248 -14.46 -4.06 -21.28
C TYR A 248 -13.48 -4.54 -20.20
N ASP A 249 -12.22 -4.62 -20.63
CA ASP A 249 -11.03 -4.97 -19.87
C ASP A 249 -10.94 -4.21 -18.57
N TYR A 250 -10.47 -4.88 -17.54
CA TYR A 250 -10.45 -4.51 -16.12
C TYR A 250 -9.87 -3.11 -15.79
N LEU A 251 -9.12 -2.47 -16.69
CA LEU A 251 -8.73 -1.05 -16.60
C LEU A 251 -9.75 -0.10 -17.24
N LYS A 252 -10.32 -0.49 -18.39
CA LYS A 252 -11.40 0.18 -19.12
C LYS A 252 -12.79 0.03 -18.48
N SER A 253 -12.92 -0.84 -17.48
CA SER A 253 -14.18 -1.22 -16.85
C SER A 253 -14.29 -0.92 -15.35
N ASN A 254 -13.72 0.18 -14.84
CA ASN A 254 -14.25 0.74 -13.59
C ASN A 254 -15.64 1.35 -13.80
N LYS A 255 -16.53 0.68 -14.55
CA LYS A 255 -17.92 1.08 -14.60
C LYS A 255 -18.54 0.88 -13.24
N TYR A 256 -18.27 -0.20 -12.50
CA TYR A 256 -18.74 -0.37 -11.11
C TYR A 256 -17.85 -1.38 -10.37
N ASN A 257 -17.42 -1.08 -9.13
CA ASN A 257 -16.96 -2.11 -8.21
C ASN A 257 -18.20 -2.63 -7.49
N TYR A 258 -18.72 -3.76 -7.96
CA TYR A 258 -20.01 -4.24 -7.53
C TYR A 258 -19.95 -4.94 -6.17
N CYS A 259 -20.41 -4.27 -5.12
CA CYS A 259 -20.84 -4.91 -3.88
C CYS A 259 -22.37 -4.88 -3.81
N MET A 260 -23.02 -5.97 -4.23
CA MET A 260 -24.43 -6.20 -3.94
C MET A 260 -24.55 -6.54 -2.47
N TYR A 261 -25.15 -5.65 -1.70
CA TYR A 261 -25.72 -6.07 -0.45
C TYR A 261 -27.21 -6.27 -0.68
N ASN A 262 -27.55 -7.50 -1.03
CA ASN A 262 -28.93 -7.92 -1.00
C ASN A 262 -29.31 -8.13 0.45
N PHE A 263 -30.32 -7.40 0.91
CA PHE A 263 -30.96 -7.64 2.19
C PHE A 263 -32.36 -8.22 1.93
N PRO A 264 -32.47 -9.45 1.38
CA PRO A 264 -33.77 -10.04 1.10
C PRO A 264 -34.46 -10.33 2.42
N ASN A 265 -35.72 -9.90 2.54
CA ASN A 265 -36.57 -10.14 3.71
C ASN A 265 -36.10 -9.42 4.99
N SER A 266 -35.58 -8.20 4.89
CA SER A 266 -35.35 -7.36 6.08
C SER A 266 -36.70 -6.96 6.70
N TYR A 267 -36.78 -7.06 8.02
CA TYR A 267 -38.00 -6.80 8.78
C TYR A 267 -38.03 -5.35 9.25
N PHE A 268 -39.16 -4.64 9.05
CA PHE A 268 -39.37 -3.33 9.65
C PHE A 268 -40.54 -3.31 10.65
N TYR A 269 -40.33 -2.65 11.81
CA TYR A 269 -41.15 -2.71 13.02
C TYR A 269 -42.24 -1.62 13.05
N LYS A 270 -43.50 -2.00 13.30
CA LYS A 270 -44.59 -1.04 13.59
C LYS A 270 -45.23 -1.36 14.94
N GLU A 271 -45.07 -0.48 15.92
CA GLU A 271 -45.74 -0.57 17.23
C GLU A 271 -47.11 0.12 17.19
N ARG A 272 -48.07 -0.41 16.41
CA ARG A 272 -49.50 -0.13 16.62
C ARG A 272 -50.32 -1.37 16.23
N ARG A 273 -50.88 -2.04 17.25
CA ARG A 273 -51.93 -3.08 17.17
C ARG A 273 -51.53 -4.49 16.67
N GLY A 274 -50.39 -5.01 17.12
CA GLY A 274 -50.10 -6.45 17.01
C GLY A 274 -49.62 -6.90 15.63
N LYS A 275 -48.32 -7.22 15.54
CA LYS A 275 -47.61 -7.95 14.48
C LYS A 275 -48.08 -7.70 13.03
N ILE A 276 -47.41 -6.76 12.36
CA ILE A 276 -47.04 -6.98 10.96
C ILE A 276 -45.58 -6.53 10.81
N TYR A 277 -44.69 -7.49 10.60
CA TYR A 277 -43.37 -7.23 10.08
C TYR A 277 -43.52 -7.06 8.57
N GLU A 278 -43.40 -5.86 8.06
CA GLU A 278 -43.35 -5.70 6.62
C GLU A 278 -41.93 -6.06 6.16
N SER A 279 -41.82 -7.12 5.36
CA SER A 279 -40.61 -7.39 4.61
C SER A 279 -40.45 -6.31 3.53
N TYR A 280 -39.21 -5.90 3.30
CA TYR A 280 -38.86 -5.06 2.17
C TYR A 280 -37.61 -5.59 1.48
N TYR A 281 -37.39 -5.07 0.28
CA TYR A 281 -36.18 -5.33 -0.46
C TYR A 281 -35.36 -4.04 -0.53
N GLY A 282 -34.14 -4.11 -0.03
CA GLY A 282 -33.13 -3.07 -0.17
C GLY A 282 -32.00 -3.58 -1.06
N SER A 283 -31.57 -2.75 -2.02
CA SER A 283 -30.35 -2.97 -2.78
C SER A 283 -29.46 -1.74 -2.75
N ILE A 284 -28.17 -1.99 -2.57
CA ILE A 284 -27.12 -0.98 -2.63
C ILE A 284 -26.18 -1.37 -3.77
N VAL A 285 -25.83 -0.39 -4.59
CA VAL A 285 -24.77 -0.49 -5.60
C VAL A 285 -23.79 0.64 -5.36
N THR A 286 -22.52 0.33 -5.15
CA THR A 286 -21.47 1.33 -5.00
C THR A 286 -20.68 1.52 -6.29
N TYR A 287 -20.19 2.74 -6.47
CA TYR A 287 -19.27 3.13 -7.52
C TYR A 287 -18.09 3.86 -6.87
N ASN A 288 -16.88 3.38 -7.12
CA ASN A 288 -15.65 4.03 -6.66
C ASN A 288 -14.78 4.32 -7.86
N THR A 289 -14.32 5.56 -7.99
CA THR A 289 -13.26 5.87 -8.95
C THR A 289 -11.98 5.16 -8.56
N THR A 290 -11.04 5.07 -9.51
CA THR A 290 -9.69 4.56 -9.22
C THR A 290 -9.03 5.35 -8.10
N THR A 291 -9.19 6.68 -8.08
CA THR A 291 -8.69 7.55 -7.01
C THR A 291 -9.30 7.21 -5.65
N SER A 292 -10.62 7.01 -5.57
CA SER A 292 -11.29 6.59 -4.32
C SER A 292 -10.85 5.21 -3.84
N LYS A 293 -10.65 4.24 -4.76
CA LYS A 293 -10.10 2.91 -4.41
C LYS A 293 -8.67 3.01 -3.88
N MET A 294 -7.83 3.83 -4.52
CA MET A 294 -6.45 4.06 -4.06
C MET A 294 -6.39 4.75 -2.70
N ALA A 295 -7.39 5.57 -2.38
CA ALA A 295 -7.52 6.26 -1.10
C ALA A 295 -8.22 5.43 -0.03
N ASP A 296 -8.75 4.24 -0.34
CA ASP A 296 -9.44 3.41 0.66
C ASP A 296 -8.50 3.06 1.81
N SER A 297 -8.93 3.29 3.06
CA SER A 297 -8.06 3.09 4.22
C SER A 297 -7.56 1.64 4.31
N LYS A 298 -8.38 0.62 4.00
CA LYS A 298 -7.96 -0.79 4.03
C LYS A 298 -6.89 -1.07 2.98
N GLU A 299 -7.04 -0.49 1.79
CA GLU A 299 -6.02 -0.56 0.73
C GLU A 299 -4.72 0.13 1.18
N LEU A 300 -4.83 1.33 1.75
CA LEU A 300 -3.68 2.09 2.23
C LEU A 300 -2.94 1.41 3.39
N PHE A 301 -3.66 0.70 4.28
CA PHE A 301 -3.02 -0.15 5.29
C PHE A 301 -2.15 -1.22 4.63
N SER A 302 -2.68 -1.94 3.64
CA SER A 302 -1.93 -2.95 2.89
C SER A 302 -0.73 -2.34 2.16
N SER A 303 -0.95 -1.21 1.50
CA SER A 303 0.06 -0.41 0.81
C SER A 303 1.18 0.06 1.75
N PHE A 304 0.87 0.44 2.99
CA PHE A 304 1.87 0.79 4.00
C PHE A 304 2.83 -0.35 4.28
N PHE A 305 2.32 -1.56 4.50
CA PHE A 305 3.18 -2.70 4.79
C PHE A 305 4.09 -3.07 3.60
N LYS A 306 3.58 -2.94 2.37
CA LYS A 306 4.37 -3.08 1.13
C LYS A 306 5.44 -1.99 1.00
N ALA A 307 5.07 -0.74 1.25
CA ALA A 307 5.99 0.40 1.20
C ALA A 307 7.12 0.26 2.22
N ARG A 308 6.79 -0.08 3.47
CA ARG A 308 7.76 -0.38 4.54
C ARG A 308 8.76 -1.44 4.10
N MET A 309 8.26 -2.56 3.61
CA MET A 309 9.11 -3.67 3.18
C MET A 309 9.98 -3.30 1.96
N SER A 310 9.46 -2.50 1.04
CA SER A 310 10.23 -1.98 -0.10
C SER A 310 11.37 -1.06 0.35
N LEU A 311 11.09 -0.11 1.23
CA LEU A 311 12.09 0.84 1.72
C LEU A 311 13.22 0.15 2.47
N LYS A 312 12.92 -0.80 3.35
CA LYS A 312 13.95 -1.54 4.11
C LYS A 312 14.92 -2.35 3.23
N LYS A 313 14.52 -2.71 2.00
CA LYS A 313 15.39 -3.40 1.02
C LYS A 313 16.34 -2.46 0.27
N GLU A 314 16.06 -1.17 0.28
CA GLU A 314 16.78 -0.15 -0.48
C GLU A 314 17.62 0.70 0.48
N PHE A 315 18.86 0.29 0.77
CA PHE A 315 19.74 1.05 1.65
C PHE A 315 20.41 2.23 0.92
N PRO A 316 20.64 3.37 1.63
CA PRO A 316 20.11 3.70 2.96
C PRO A 316 18.61 4.01 2.93
N TYR A 317 17.95 3.79 4.07
CA TYR A 317 16.52 4.06 4.28
C TYR A 317 16.28 4.79 5.61
N ASP A 318 15.16 5.50 5.68
CA ASP A 318 14.71 6.27 6.84
C ASP A 318 13.78 5.42 7.73
N GLU A 319 14.36 4.68 8.65
CA GLU A 319 13.66 3.84 9.62
C GLU A 319 12.79 4.67 10.59
N ILE A 320 13.25 5.88 10.94
CA ILE A 320 12.51 6.77 11.84
C ILE A 320 11.21 7.23 11.17
N ALA A 321 11.23 7.59 9.89
CA ALA A 321 10.01 7.93 9.16
C ALA A 321 8.98 6.80 9.18
N ILE A 322 9.43 5.56 8.98
CA ILE A 322 8.58 4.36 9.02
C ILE A 322 7.95 4.20 10.40
N LYS A 323 8.77 4.25 11.48
CA LYS A 323 8.29 4.07 12.86
C LYS A 323 7.35 5.20 13.30
N LEU A 324 7.62 6.45 12.90
CA LEU A 324 6.74 7.58 13.18
C LEU A 324 5.39 7.45 12.46
N PHE A 325 5.39 7.01 11.19
CA PHE A 325 4.16 6.76 10.45
C PHE A 325 3.35 5.62 11.10
N GLU A 326 4.02 4.54 11.52
CA GLU A 326 3.39 3.38 12.18
C GLU A 326 2.81 3.72 13.57
N TYR A 327 3.44 4.64 14.31
CA TYR A 327 3.03 4.99 15.66
C TYR A 327 1.57 5.52 15.72
N ASN A 328 1.16 6.36 14.77
CA ASN A 328 -0.23 6.82 14.62
C ASN A 328 -0.86 6.26 13.33
N LEU A 329 -0.66 4.96 13.03
CA LEU A 329 -0.97 4.40 11.72
C LEU A 329 -2.39 4.73 11.21
N GLU A 330 -3.42 4.56 12.03
CA GLU A 330 -4.82 4.78 11.63
C GLU A 330 -5.11 6.24 11.25
N ASP A 331 -4.72 7.19 12.11
CA ASP A 331 -4.84 8.62 11.83
C ASP A 331 -4.01 9.01 10.60
N ASN A 332 -2.79 8.49 10.52
CA ASN A 332 -1.88 8.79 9.43
C ASN A 332 -2.42 8.32 8.07
N ILE A 333 -3.05 7.14 8.04
CA ILE A 333 -3.70 6.58 6.85
C ILE A 333 -4.93 7.40 6.47
N ASN A 334 -5.76 7.81 7.42
CA ASN A 334 -6.95 8.62 7.12
C ASN A 334 -6.58 10.01 6.60
N ARG A 335 -5.57 10.66 7.19
CA ARG A 335 -5.02 11.93 6.67
C ARG A 335 -4.45 11.75 5.27
N PHE A 336 -3.72 10.67 5.03
CA PHE A 336 -3.16 10.40 3.71
C PHE A 336 -4.23 10.05 2.66
N SER A 337 -5.30 9.36 3.06
CA SER A 337 -6.49 9.11 2.24
C SER A 337 -7.07 10.44 1.72
N LYS A 338 -7.26 11.44 2.59
CA LYS A 338 -7.70 12.79 2.20
C LYS A 338 -6.78 13.41 1.13
N GLU A 339 -5.47 13.27 1.28
CA GLU A 339 -4.51 13.83 0.31
C GLU A 339 -4.59 13.14 -1.06
N ILE A 340 -4.81 11.81 -1.11
CA ILE A 340 -5.02 11.09 -2.38
C ILE A 340 -6.31 11.57 -3.05
N LEU A 341 -7.42 11.70 -2.30
CA LEU A 341 -8.69 12.19 -2.83
C LEU A 341 -8.60 13.62 -3.39
N LYS A 342 -7.70 14.45 -2.83
CA LYS A 342 -7.39 15.81 -3.32
C LYS A 342 -6.44 15.84 -4.52
N GLY A 343 -6.00 14.69 -5.03
CA GLY A 343 -5.04 14.59 -6.13
C GLY A 343 -3.59 14.69 -5.66
N TYR A 344 -3.19 13.79 -4.76
CA TYR A 344 -1.82 13.72 -4.22
C TYR A 344 -0.75 13.85 -5.30
N LYS A 345 0.23 14.72 -5.04
CA LYS A 345 1.37 14.96 -5.92
C LYS A 345 2.63 14.38 -5.29
N PHE A 346 3.31 13.53 -6.04
CA PHE A 346 4.60 13.01 -5.62
C PHE A 346 5.58 14.17 -5.46
N ASN A 347 6.13 14.32 -4.26
CA ASN A 347 7.17 15.32 -4.05
C ASN A 347 8.49 14.88 -4.70
N THR A 348 9.36 15.85 -4.96
CA THR A 348 10.68 15.65 -5.58
C THR A 348 11.84 15.84 -4.60
N ASP A 349 11.58 15.87 -3.29
CA ASP A 349 12.60 16.07 -2.26
C ASP A 349 13.36 14.77 -1.96
N PHE A 350 13.97 14.20 -3.02
CA PHE A 350 14.82 13.02 -2.92
C PHE A 350 16.12 13.34 -2.24
N ILE A 351 16.62 12.38 -1.46
CA ILE A 351 18.04 12.33 -1.18
C ILE A 351 18.70 11.44 -2.24
N GLY A 352 19.34 12.08 -3.23
CA GLY A 352 20.13 11.39 -4.24
C GLY A 352 21.46 10.88 -3.65
N TYR A 353 21.82 9.63 -3.95
CA TYR A 353 23.07 9.02 -3.49
C TYR A 353 23.66 8.09 -4.56
N LYS A 354 24.95 7.76 -4.38
CA LYS A 354 25.68 6.86 -5.28
C LYS A 354 26.03 5.57 -4.54
N VAL A 355 25.76 4.45 -5.19
CA VAL A 355 26.11 3.10 -4.72
C VAL A 355 27.22 2.55 -5.62
N PRO A 356 28.40 2.21 -5.08
CA PRO A 356 29.45 1.56 -5.85
C PRO A 356 29.00 0.23 -6.46
N LYS A 357 29.11 0.09 -7.79
CA LYS A 357 28.91 -1.20 -8.50
C LYS A 357 30.19 -2.02 -8.53
N ASN A 358 31.31 -1.32 -8.67
CA ASN A 358 32.67 -1.82 -8.72
C ASN A 358 33.62 -0.67 -8.34
N GLU A 359 34.92 -0.86 -8.56
CA GLU A 359 35.95 0.13 -8.24
C GLU A 359 35.83 1.47 -9.01
N LYS A 360 35.24 1.46 -10.21
CA LYS A 360 35.20 2.60 -11.14
C LYS A 360 33.79 3.18 -11.31
N ASP A 361 32.77 2.35 -11.19
CA ASP A 361 31.40 2.69 -11.56
C ASP A 361 30.47 2.78 -10.34
N ASP A 362 29.69 3.85 -10.31
CA ASP A 362 28.60 4.03 -9.37
C ASP A 362 27.22 3.81 -10.02
N ARG A 363 26.23 3.43 -9.21
CA ARG A 363 24.81 3.52 -9.52
C ARG A 363 24.23 4.72 -8.79
N GLN A 364 23.67 5.67 -9.54
CA GLN A 364 22.88 6.75 -8.96
C GLN A 364 21.52 6.18 -8.52
N LYS A 365 21.14 6.48 -7.28
CA LYS A 365 19.88 6.07 -6.66
C LYS A 365 19.29 7.25 -5.90
N VAL A 366 18.02 7.12 -5.55
CA VAL A 366 17.31 8.06 -4.69
C VAL A 366 16.68 7.31 -3.53
N MET A 367 16.68 7.96 -2.37
CA MET A 367 15.87 7.54 -1.24
C MET A 367 14.53 8.28 -1.34
N ASP A 368 13.46 7.53 -1.56
CA ASP A 368 12.09 8.08 -1.65
C ASP A 368 11.48 8.22 -0.26
N ASN A 369 10.49 9.11 -0.12
CA ASN A 369 9.81 9.27 1.16
C ASN A 369 8.71 8.20 1.36
N ILE A 370 8.29 8.01 2.62
CA ILE A 370 7.31 6.97 2.97
C ILE A 370 5.95 7.18 2.27
N PHE A 371 5.45 8.41 2.19
CA PHE A 371 4.16 8.73 1.53
C PHE A 371 4.18 8.46 0.03
N ASN A 372 5.21 8.90 -0.69
CA ASN A 372 5.42 8.58 -2.10
C ASN A 372 5.44 7.05 -2.29
N THR A 373 6.06 6.32 -1.38
CA THR A 373 6.14 4.85 -1.46
C THR A 373 4.78 4.20 -1.19
N ILE A 374 3.99 4.70 -0.22
CA ILE A 374 2.62 4.21 0.05
C ILE A 374 1.71 4.50 -1.15
N ALA A 375 1.72 5.73 -1.68
CA ALA A 375 0.99 6.09 -2.89
C ALA A 375 1.39 5.20 -4.07
N GLY A 376 2.70 4.96 -4.22
CA GLY A 376 3.24 4.05 -5.22
C GLY A 376 2.75 2.61 -5.06
N ALA A 377 2.69 2.08 -3.83
CA ALA A 377 2.17 0.75 -3.56
C ALA A 377 0.68 0.64 -3.92
N SER A 378 -0.14 1.62 -3.50
CA SER A 378 -1.57 1.69 -3.83
C SER A 378 -1.80 1.79 -5.35
N PHE A 379 -1.00 2.60 -6.05
CA PHE A 379 -1.01 2.65 -7.51
C PHE A 379 -0.71 1.28 -8.15
N LEU A 380 0.29 0.54 -7.64
CA LEU A 380 0.63 -0.77 -8.17
C LEU A 380 -0.46 -1.80 -7.89
N ASP A 381 -1.09 -1.78 -6.72
CA ASP A 381 -2.12 -2.75 -6.33
C ASP A 381 -3.45 -2.52 -7.05
N ILE A 382 -3.78 -1.27 -7.39
CA ILE A 382 -5.05 -0.93 -8.06
C ILE A 382 -4.90 -0.86 -9.59
N ILE A 383 -3.86 -0.20 -10.09
CA ILE A 383 -3.66 0.04 -11.53
C ILE A 383 -2.59 -0.90 -12.08
N GLY A 384 -1.44 -0.97 -11.40
CA GLY A 384 -0.28 -1.72 -11.86
C GLY A 384 -0.58 -3.20 -12.09
N ILE A 385 -1.29 -3.85 -11.17
CA ILE A 385 -1.58 -5.29 -11.24
C ILE A 385 -2.43 -5.64 -12.46
N VAL A 386 -3.28 -4.71 -12.89
CA VAL A 386 -4.15 -4.92 -14.03
C VAL A 386 -3.35 -4.76 -15.33
N ILE A 387 -2.47 -3.76 -15.40
CA ILE A 387 -1.55 -3.59 -16.52
C ILE A 387 -0.56 -4.77 -16.60
N ASP A 388 -0.01 -5.22 -15.47
CA ASP A 388 0.99 -6.30 -15.43
C ASP A 388 0.42 -7.62 -15.98
N ARG A 389 -0.89 -7.88 -15.84
CA ARG A 389 -1.54 -9.07 -16.41
C ARG A 389 -1.45 -9.12 -17.94
N GLU A 390 -1.37 -7.96 -18.60
CA GLU A 390 -1.21 -7.85 -20.05
C GLU A 390 0.25 -8.02 -20.51
N PHE A 391 1.22 -7.92 -19.58
CA PHE A 391 2.61 -8.17 -19.91
C PHE A 391 2.83 -9.64 -20.25
N SER A 392 3.59 -9.86 -21.33
CA SER A 392 3.97 -11.21 -21.75
C SER A 392 4.62 -12.00 -20.61
N SER A 393 4.35 -13.30 -20.55
CA SER A 393 5.04 -14.24 -19.66
C SER A 393 6.58 -14.32 -19.90
N ASN A 394 7.08 -13.75 -21.00
CA ASN A 394 8.50 -13.65 -21.32
C ASN A 394 9.17 -12.40 -20.72
N CYS A 395 8.40 -11.44 -20.20
CA CYS A 395 8.89 -10.40 -19.31
C CYS A 395 8.97 -10.99 -17.89
N CYS A 396 10.19 -11.18 -17.39
CA CYS A 396 10.46 -11.91 -16.14
C CYS A 396 11.03 -11.03 -15.02
N GLY A 397 11.49 -9.82 -15.30
CA GLY A 397 11.96 -8.87 -14.29
C GLY A 397 10.85 -7.93 -13.83
N ASN A 398 10.94 -7.40 -12.62
CA ASN A 398 9.99 -6.48 -11.96
C ASN A 398 8.48 -6.77 -12.20
N ARG A 399 8.07 -8.04 -12.18
CA ARG A 399 6.65 -8.45 -12.25
C ARG A 399 5.97 -8.31 -10.90
N LEU A 400 4.72 -7.84 -10.91
CA LEU A 400 3.94 -7.60 -9.69
C LEU A 400 3.42 -8.89 -9.07
N ASN A 401 3.35 -8.93 -7.74
CA ASN A 401 2.82 -10.08 -7.03
C ASN A 401 1.32 -10.23 -7.32
N LYS A 402 0.93 -11.42 -7.82
CA LYS A 402 -0.46 -11.74 -8.13
C LYS A 402 -1.33 -11.82 -6.88
N LYS A 403 -0.75 -12.17 -5.74
CA LYS A 403 -1.42 -12.15 -4.45
C LYS A 403 -1.23 -10.78 -3.81
N LEU A 404 -2.34 -10.10 -3.51
CA LEU A 404 -2.29 -8.77 -2.89
C LEU A 404 -2.14 -8.83 -1.37
N ASN A 405 -2.45 -9.96 -0.73
CA ASN A 405 -2.34 -10.18 0.72
C ASN A 405 -0.92 -10.56 1.15
N THR A 406 0.03 -9.68 0.85
CA THR A 406 1.48 -9.88 1.08
C THR A 406 2.17 -8.53 1.29
N GLU A 407 3.31 -8.52 1.98
CA GLU A 407 4.13 -7.31 2.17
C GLU A 407 5.04 -7.01 0.96
N TYR A 408 4.85 -7.70 -0.17
CA TYR A 408 5.70 -7.54 -1.36
C TYR A 408 4.88 -7.15 -2.60
N SER A 409 5.08 -5.95 -3.12
CA SER A 409 4.43 -5.51 -4.37
C SER A 409 4.89 -6.29 -5.60
N TYR A 410 6.14 -6.75 -5.61
CA TYR A 410 6.71 -7.56 -6.68
C TYR A 410 6.76 -9.02 -6.28
N GLU A 411 6.65 -9.93 -7.26
CA GLU A 411 6.75 -11.37 -6.99
C GLU A 411 8.07 -11.66 -6.27
N TYR A 412 7.96 -12.12 -5.03
CA TYR A 412 9.10 -12.35 -4.16
C TYR A 412 9.69 -13.73 -4.45
N PHE A 413 10.57 -13.81 -5.43
CA PHE A 413 11.26 -15.05 -5.71
C PHE A 413 12.60 -15.08 -5.00
N TRP A 414 12.62 -15.92 -3.98
CA TRP A 414 13.83 -16.53 -3.45
C TRP A 414 14.78 -16.99 -4.53
N TYR A 415 16.00 -16.47 -4.42
CA TYR A 415 17.22 -16.82 -5.15
C TYR A 415 17.08 -16.89 -6.67
N GLY A 416 17.92 -16.11 -7.36
CA GLY A 416 18.15 -16.32 -8.77
C GLY A 416 16.92 -16.10 -9.63
N TRP A 417 16.32 -14.90 -9.57
CA TRP A 417 15.26 -14.58 -10.53
C TRP A 417 15.81 -14.53 -11.95
N TYR A 418 17.03 -14.02 -12.12
CA TYR A 418 17.80 -14.19 -13.35
C TYR A 418 18.11 -15.67 -13.62
N TYR A 419 18.49 -16.48 -12.63
CA TYR A 419 18.68 -17.92 -12.83
C TYR A 419 17.40 -18.64 -13.28
N LYS A 420 16.24 -18.37 -12.68
CA LYS A 420 14.93 -18.94 -13.06
C LYS A 420 14.52 -18.47 -14.44
N PHE A 421 14.71 -17.19 -14.74
CA PHE A 421 14.57 -16.60 -16.07
C PHE A 421 15.42 -17.37 -17.09
N MET A 422 16.66 -17.66 -16.76
CA MET A 422 17.60 -18.32 -17.65
C MET A 422 17.34 -19.80 -17.81
N LYS A 423 17.03 -20.50 -16.72
CA LYS A 423 16.55 -21.87 -16.75
C LYS A 423 15.28 -21.98 -17.60
N LYS A 424 14.37 -21.02 -17.50
CA LYS A 424 13.19 -20.92 -18.38
C LYS A 424 13.59 -20.70 -19.84
N ALA A 425 14.55 -19.81 -20.12
CA ALA A 425 15.08 -19.59 -21.47
C ALA A 425 15.73 -20.85 -22.07
N PHE A 426 16.56 -21.55 -21.29
CA PHE A 426 17.17 -22.82 -21.66
C PHE A 426 16.12 -23.88 -21.98
N ASN A 427 15.16 -24.09 -21.08
CA ASN A 427 14.18 -25.16 -21.21
C ASN A 427 13.13 -24.88 -22.30
N LYS A 428 12.67 -23.63 -22.43
CA LYS A 428 11.54 -23.25 -23.30
C LYS A 428 11.99 -22.93 -24.72
N VAL A 429 13.11 -22.20 -24.87
CA VAL A 429 13.44 -21.51 -26.11
C VAL A 429 14.66 -22.13 -26.80
N LEU A 430 15.74 -22.40 -26.05
CA LEU A 430 16.98 -22.93 -26.64
C LEU A 430 16.89 -24.38 -27.12
N ASN A 431 15.89 -25.15 -26.70
CA ASN A 431 15.66 -26.48 -27.26
C ASN A 431 15.23 -26.44 -28.74
N LYS A 432 14.78 -25.28 -29.23
CA LYS A 432 14.28 -25.09 -30.62
C LYS A 432 15.17 -24.17 -31.47
N ASN A 433 16.18 -23.55 -30.86
CA ASN A 433 17.03 -22.51 -31.44
C ASN A 433 18.51 -22.83 -31.21
N ASN A 434 19.38 -22.44 -32.14
CA ASN A 434 20.81 -22.76 -32.06
C ASN A 434 21.67 -21.53 -31.70
N TYR A 435 21.15 -20.33 -31.92
CA TYR A 435 21.86 -19.07 -31.72
C TYR A 435 21.10 -18.14 -30.77
N TYR A 436 21.85 -17.25 -30.12
CA TYR A 436 21.31 -16.22 -29.24
C TYR A 436 21.94 -14.86 -29.54
N LEU A 437 21.20 -13.82 -29.17
CA LEU A 437 21.66 -12.44 -29.02
C LEU A 437 21.23 -11.94 -27.65
N LYS A 438 22.23 -11.54 -26.86
CA LYS A 438 22.07 -10.83 -25.61
C LYS A 438 22.24 -9.33 -25.87
N LEU A 439 21.23 -8.54 -25.54
CA LEU A 439 21.28 -7.08 -25.55
C LEU A 439 21.22 -6.55 -24.10
N ASP A 440 21.89 -5.42 -23.87
CA ASP A 440 21.80 -4.59 -22.65
C ASP A 440 21.48 -3.17 -23.10
N ILE A 441 20.63 -2.46 -22.37
CA ILE A 441 20.25 -1.09 -22.71
C ILE A 441 21.11 -0.11 -21.91
N LYS A 442 21.78 0.81 -22.61
CA LYS A 442 22.70 1.77 -22.00
C LYS A 442 21.94 2.74 -21.09
N SER A 443 22.31 2.72 -19.80
CA SER A 443 21.75 3.61 -18.77
C SER A 443 20.22 3.66 -18.80
N PHE A 444 19.57 2.50 -18.95
CA PHE A 444 18.14 2.36 -19.23
C PHE A 444 17.25 3.30 -18.40
N TYR A 445 17.31 3.20 -17.07
CA TYR A 445 16.47 4.00 -16.17
C TYR A 445 16.66 5.51 -16.33
N THR A 446 17.84 6.01 -16.68
CA THR A 446 18.07 7.47 -16.83
C THR A 446 17.65 7.98 -18.22
N ASN A 447 17.48 7.08 -19.20
CA ASN A 447 17.16 7.43 -20.58
C ASN A 447 15.68 7.24 -20.96
N ILE A 448 14.86 6.64 -20.08
CA ILE A 448 13.40 6.51 -20.29
C ILE A 448 12.77 7.89 -20.55
N ASN A 449 12.03 8.04 -21.66
CA ASN A 449 11.32 9.27 -21.96
C ASN A 449 10.02 9.36 -21.15
N GLN A 450 9.90 10.37 -20.28
CA GLN A 450 8.78 10.51 -19.37
C GLN A 450 7.45 10.81 -20.10
N ASN A 451 7.48 11.51 -21.24
CA ASN A 451 6.27 11.80 -22.01
C ASN A 451 5.72 10.54 -22.69
N ILE A 452 6.58 9.72 -23.30
CA ILE A 452 6.18 8.43 -23.90
C ILE A 452 5.55 7.53 -22.83
N LEU A 453 6.17 7.44 -21.65
CA LEU A 453 5.65 6.64 -20.55
C LEU A 453 4.31 7.16 -20.01
N TYR A 454 4.18 8.48 -19.85
CA TYR A 454 2.93 9.13 -19.46
C TYR A 454 1.81 8.82 -20.47
N ASP A 455 2.07 9.01 -21.75
CA ASP A 455 1.10 8.75 -22.82
C ASP A 455 0.66 7.28 -22.85
N LYS A 456 1.60 6.34 -22.63
CA LYS A 456 1.29 4.91 -22.51
C LYS A 456 0.32 4.64 -21.36
N ILE A 457 0.57 5.18 -20.17
CA ILE A 457 -0.30 4.95 -19.01
C ILE A 457 -1.66 5.61 -19.20
N ILE A 458 -1.70 6.87 -19.63
CA ILE A 458 -2.97 7.60 -19.81
C ILE A 458 -3.86 6.93 -20.86
N LYS A 459 -3.30 6.35 -21.94
CA LYS A 459 -4.07 5.58 -22.93
C LYS A 459 -4.70 4.31 -22.36
N LEU A 460 -4.13 3.75 -21.29
CA LEU A 460 -4.65 2.55 -20.62
C LEU A 460 -5.72 2.90 -19.57
N ILE A 461 -5.80 4.16 -19.14
CA ILE A 461 -6.76 4.62 -18.14
C ILE A 461 -7.97 5.24 -18.84
N PRO A 462 -9.18 4.71 -18.64
CA PRO A 462 -10.35 5.12 -19.41
C PRO A 462 -11.06 6.39 -18.91
N TYR A 463 -10.67 6.99 -17.77
CA TYR A 463 -11.41 8.08 -17.11
C TYR A 463 -10.79 9.45 -17.28
N LYS A 464 -11.63 10.50 -17.21
CA LYS A 464 -11.19 11.89 -17.24
C LYS A 464 -10.86 12.46 -15.86
N ASP A 465 -10.78 11.63 -14.82
CA ASP A 465 -10.40 12.06 -13.48
C ASP A 465 -9.08 12.86 -13.48
N SER A 466 -9.20 14.17 -13.28
CA SER A 466 -8.08 15.10 -13.28
C SER A 466 -7.12 14.82 -12.13
N ARG A 467 -7.63 14.35 -10.99
CA ARG A 467 -6.82 14.00 -9.80
C ARG A 467 -5.91 12.82 -10.10
N LEU A 468 -6.44 11.79 -10.74
CA LEU A 468 -5.64 10.63 -11.16
C LEU A 468 -4.61 11.01 -12.23
N LYS A 469 -4.99 11.87 -13.19
CA LYS A 469 -4.05 12.37 -14.20
C LYS A 469 -2.92 13.17 -13.58
N GLU A 470 -3.21 14.02 -12.60
CA GLU A 470 -2.21 14.79 -11.84
C GLU A 470 -1.32 13.88 -10.99
N PHE A 471 -1.91 12.88 -10.32
CA PHE A 471 -1.19 11.84 -9.60
C PHE A 471 -0.18 11.13 -10.50
N ILE A 472 -0.61 10.65 -11.67
CA ILE A 472 0.25 9.93 -12.63
C ILE A 472 1.28 10.86 -13.26
N ASN A 473 0.89 12.08 -13.58
CA ASN A 473 1.80 13.08 -14.11
C ASN A 473 2.92 13.37 -13.10
N SER A 474 2.58 13.60 -11.82
CA SER A 474 3.58 13.85 -10.77
C SER A 474 4.39 12.60 -10.42
N LEU A 475 3.84 11.39 -10.56
CA LEU A 475 4.58 10.13 -10.40
C LEU A 475 5.65 9.94 -11.49
N ILE A 476 5.34 10.28 -12.75
CA ILE A 476 6.23 10.01 -13.90
C ILE A 476 7.18 11.19 -14.15
N LYS A 477 6.68 12.43 -14.13
CA LYS A 477 7.43 13.64 -14.49
C LYS A 477 8.20 14.22 -13.31
N ARG A 478 8.86 13.35 -12.55
CA ARG A 478 9.69 13.73 -11.40
C ARG A 478 11.05 14.18 -11.91
N HIS A 479 11.55 15.27 -11.34
CA HIS A 479 12.94 15.67 -11.56
C HIS A 479 13.86 14.70 -10.82
N ILE A 480 14.81 14.10 -11.54
CA ILE A 480 15.78 13.17 -10.98
C ILE A 480 17.15 13.85 -10.96
N PRO A 481 17.83 13.91 -9.80
CA PRO A 481 19.15 14.51 -9.71
C PRO A 481 20.11 13.92 -10.77
N TYR A 482 20.88 14.78 -11.43
CA TYR A 482 21.89 14.42 -12.45
C TYR A 482 21.33 13.81 -13.75
N VAL A 483 20.02 13.87 -13.98
CA VAL A 483 19.37 13.43 -15.22
C VAL A 483 18.74 14.63 -15.92
N ASN A 484 18.74 14.64 -17.25
CA ASN A 484 18.12 15.71 -18.02
C ASN A 484 16.60 15.77 -17.80
N ASN A 485 16.04 16.98 -17.80
CA ASN A 485 14.60 17.20 -17.67
C ASN A 485 13.79 16.39 -18.70
N GLY A 486 12.66 15.84 -18.25
CA GLY A 486 11.78 15.01 -19.09
C GLY A 486 12.30 13.60 -19.34
N LYS A 487 13.41 13.20 -18.71
CA LYS A 487 13.98 11.85 -18.81
C LYS A 487 14.17 11.20 -17.44
N GLY A 488 14.09 9.89 -17.49
CA GLY A 488 14.45 8.96 -16.44
C GLY A 488 13.34 8.60 -15.47
N LEU A 489 13.59 7.53 -14.71
CA LEU A 489 12.82 7.11 -13.55
C LEU A 489 13.73 6.99 -12.32
N PRO A 490 13.24 7.35 -11.12
CA PRO A 490 14.03 7.29 -9.89
C PRO A 490 14.41 5.86 -9.53
N GLN A 491 15.71 5.52 -9.59
CA GLN A 491 16.20 4.22 -9.15
C GLN A 491 16.19 4.13 -7.61
N GLY A 492 15.46 3.17 -7.05
CA GLY A 492 15.19 3.05 -5.61
C GLY A 492 13.74 3.34 -5.24
N SER A 493 12.95 3.92 -6.15
CA SER A 493 11.49 4.07 -5.95
C SER A 493 10.75 2.78 -6.27
N LEU A 494 9.72 2.46 -5.48
CA LEU A 494 8.93 1.23 -5.59
C LEU A 494 8.29 1.05 -6.98
N THR A 495 7.83 2.10 -7.63
CA THR A 495 7.07 2.02 -8.90
C THR A 495 7.95 1.89 -10.14
N SER A 496 9.21 2.33 -10.06
CA SER A 496 10.09 2.46 -11.23
C SER A 496 10.30 1.15 -11.99
N GLY A 497 10.36 0.02 -11.29
CA GLY A 497 10.56 -1.29 -11.91
C GLY A 497 9.39 -1.69 -12.83
N PHE A 498 8.16 -1.54 -12.36
CA PHE A 498 6.94 -1.76 -13.14
C PHE A 498 6.82 -0.78 -14.31
N LEU A 499 7.07 0.52 -14.06
CA LEU A 499 7.02 1.56 -15.09
C LEU A 499 8.03 1.30 -16.23
N ALA A 500 9.22 0.83 -15.88
CA ALA A 500 10.23 0.44 -16.86
C ALA A 500 9.79 -0.75 -17.73
N ASN A 501 9.05 -1.72 -17.16
CA ASN A 501 8.46 -2.80 -17.94
C ASN A 501 7.40 -2.29 -18.91
N LEU A 502 6.50 -1.41 -18.46
CA LEU A 502 5.48 -0.81 -19.31
C LEU A 502 6.09 -0.04 -20.50
N TYR A 503 7.22 0.62 -20.29
CA TYR A 503 7.94 1.32 -21.35
C TYR A 503 8.34 0.39 -22.50
N LEU A 504 8.80 -0.83 -22.17
CA LEU A 504 9.29 -1.84 -23.12
C LEU A 504 8.22 -2.86 -23.56
N ASP A 505 6.97 -2.75 -23.10
CA ASP A 505 5.93 -3.76 -23.39
C ASP A 505 5.65 -3.94 -24.90
N ASP A 506 5.54 -2.85 -25.66
CA ASP A 506 5.34 -2.93 -27.12
C ASP A 506 6.56 -3.53 -27.84
N PHE A 507 7.76 -3.27 -27.32
CA PHE A 507 8.99 -3.87 -27.81
C PHE A 507 8.98 -5.39 -27.59
N ASP A 508 8.57 -5.83 -26.41
CA ASP A 508 8.43 -7.26 -26.10
C ASP A 508 7.43 -7.95 -27.04
N LYS A 509 6.23 -7.38 -27.19
CA LYS A 509 5.17 -7.94 -28.04
C LYS A 509 5.62 -8.07 -29.48
N TYR A 510 6.34 -7.08 -30.01
CA TYR A 510 6.91 -7.13 -31.36
C TYR A 510 7.87 -8.32 -31.52
N PHE A 511 8.87 -8.47 -30.65
CA PHE A 511 9.87 -9.53 -30.80
C PHE A 511 9.34 -10.93 -30.51
N ILE A 512 8.37 -11.07 -29.60
CA ILE A 512 7.70 -12.37 -29.36
C ILE A 512 7.01 -12.85 -30.63
N SER A 513 6.27 -11.97 -31.31
CA SER A 513 5.58 -12.32 -32.56
C SER A 513 6.56 -12.65 -33.69
N LYS A 514 7.65 -11.88 -33.82
CA LYS A 514 8.65 -12.01 -34.87
C LYS A 514 9.47 -13.29 -34.76
N THR A 515 9.77 -13.73 -33.53
CA THR A 515 10.65 -14.88 -33.25
C THR A 515 9.90 -16.17 -32.97
N ASN A 516 8.55 -16.16 -33.05
CA ASN A 516 7.70 -17.28 -32.64
C ASN A 516 8.04 -17.76 -31.21
N ASP A 517 7.97 -16.83 -30.24
CA ASP A 517 8.27 -17.06 -28.81
C ASP A 517 9.77 -17.27 -28.50
N GLY A 518 10.66 -16.87 -29.43
CA GLY A 518 12.12 -16.84 -29.29
C GLY A 518 12.67 -15.60 -28.57
N TYR A 519 11.92 -14.99 -27.65
CA TYR A 519 12.29 -13.74 -26.99
C TYR A 519 12.05 -13.82 -25.49
N MET A 520 13.00 -13.32 -24.67
CA MET A 520 12.83 -13.17 -23.23
C MET A 520 13.54 -11.93 -22.69
N ARG A 521 12.97 -11.29 -21.66
CA ARG A 521 13.54 -10.08 -21.05
C ARG A 521 13.52 -10.12 -19.52
N TYR A 522 14.61 -9.67 -18.91
CA TYR A 522 14.74 -9.43 -17.48
C TYR A 522 15.19 -7.99 -17.26
N VAL A 523 14.25 -7.09 -16.93
CA VAL A 523 14.52 -5.63 -16.83
C VAL A 523 15.11 -5.12 -18.16
N ASP A 524 16.39 -4.76 -18.20
CA ASP A 524 17.14 -4.27 -19.37
C ASP A 524 17.98 -5.35 -20.07
N ASP A 525 18.17 -6.53 -19.47
CA ASP A 525 18.77 -7.69 -20.12
C ASP A 525 17.76 -8.36 -21.06
N ILE A 526 18.02 -8.32 -22.37
CA ILE A 526 17.15 -8.89 -23.40
C ILE A 526 17.86 -10.06 -24.09
N PHE A 527 17.15 -11.17 -24.27
CA PHE A 527 17.60 -12.33 -25.02
C PHE A 527 16.68 -12.62 -26.20
N ILE A 528 17.29 -12.71 -27.37
CA ILE A 528 16.63 -13.07 -28.63
C ILE A 528 17.28 -14.35 -29.14
N PHE A 529 16.46 -15.31 -29.56
CA PHE A 529 16.90 -16.64 -29.97
C PHE A 529 16.45 -16.93 -31.40
N GLY A 530 17.30 -17.64 -32.15
CA GLY A 530 17.08 -17.92 -33.56
C GLY A 530 17.74 -19.22 -34.01
N LYS A 531 17.39 -19.65 -35.24
CA LYS A 531 17.90 -20.90 -35.81
C LYS A 531 19.25 -20.75 -36.50
N THR A 532 19.52 -19.58 -37.08
CA THR A 532 20.76 -19.26 -37.79
C THR A 532 21.39 -17.98 -37.26
N GLU A 533 22.68 -17.80 -37.52
CA GLU A 533 23.43 -16.60 -37.11
C GLU A 533 22.95 -15.36 -37.88
N GLU A 534 22.64 -15.50 -39.17
CA GLU A 534 22.14 -14.44 -40.03
C GLU A 534 20.81 -13.88 -39.51
N GLN A 535 19.90 -14.76 -39.11
CA GLN A 535 18.62 -14.38 -38.51
C GLN A 535 18.83 -13.54 -37.24
N ILE A 536 19.78 -13.93 -36.39
CA ILE A 536 20.10 -13.19 -35.18
C ILE A 536 20.69 -11.81 -35.50
N LYS A 537 21.57 -11.70 -36.49
CA LYS A 537 22.14 -10.42 -36.95
C LYS A 537 21.06 -9.48 -37.46
N GLU A 538 20.08 -9.98 -38.22
CA GLU A 538 18.93 -9.21 -38.69
C GLU A 538 18.05 -8.74 -37.54
N LEU A 539 17.70 -9.63 -36.61
CA LEU A 539 16.92 -9.30 -35.41
C LEU A 539 17.64 -8.26 -34.54
N GLY A 540 18.97 -8.30 -34.46
CA GLY A 540 19.76 -7.29 -33.75
C GLY A 540 19.64 -5.90 -34.37
N LYS A 541 19.68 -5.79 -35.71
CA LYS A 541 19.45 -4.51 -36.41
C LYS A 541 18.03 -3.99 -36.21
N GLU A 542 17.03 -4.88 -36.27
CA GLU A 542 15.64 -4.52 -35.98
C GLU A 542 15.49 -4.02 -34.52
N ALA A 543 16.15 -4.68 -33.57
CA ALA A 543 16.10 -4.30 -32.15
C ALA A 543 16.72 -2.92 -31.92
N GLU A 544 17.85 -2.63 -32.57
CA GLU A 544 18.48 -1.31 -32.51
C GLU A 544 17.53 -0.20 -33.02
N ASN A 545 16.86 -0.44 -34.14
CA ASN A 545 15.91 0.53 -34.69
C ASN A 545 14.69 0.74 -33.78
N LYS A 546 14.12 -0.34 -33.23
CA LYS A 546 12.98 -0.24 -32.30
C LYS A 546 13.33 0.45 -30.98
N LEU A 547 14.56 0.25 -30.48
CA LEU A 547 15.03 0.98 -29.30
C LEU A 547 15.24 2.46 -29.60
N LYS A 548 15.70 2.83 -30.81
CA LYS A 548 15.80 4.23 -31.24
C LYS A 548 14.44 4.94 -31.28
N ASP A 549 13.37 4.25 -31.71
CA ASP A 549 11.99 4.78 -31.64
C ASP A 549 11.58 5.15 -30.19
N LEU A 550 12.16 4.46 -29.21
CA LEU A 550 11.97 4.72 -27.78
C LEU A 550 13.06 5.64 -27.18
N TYR A 551 13.89 6.28 -27.99
CA TYR A 551 15.03 7.10 -27.55
C TYR A 551 16.02 6.36 -26.62
N LEU A 552 16.16 5.04 -26.84
CA LEU A 552 17.10 4.17 -26.12
C LEU A 552 18.25 3.74 -27.02
N GLU A 553 19.38 3.42 -26.38
CA GLU A 553 20.59 2.95 -27.05
C GLU A 553 21.01 1.58 -26.52
N ILE A 554 21.48 0.72 -27.43
CA ILE A 554 22.10 -0.54 -27.06
C ILE A 554 23.47 -0.28 -26.46
N ASN A 555 23.77 -0.96 -25.36
CA ASN A 555 25.10 -1.02 -24.79
C ASN A 555 25.96 -2.03 -25.55
N LYS A 556 26.77 -1.53 -26.50
CA LYS A 556 27.60 -2.35 -27.39
C LYS A 556 28.62 -3.20 -26.62
N GLU A 557 29.16 -2.71 -25.51
CA GLU A 557 30.18 -3.41 -24.72
C GLU A 557 29.63 -4.65 -24.00
N LYS A 558 28.34 -4.64 -23.66
CA LYS A 558 27.67 -5.75 -22.97
C LYS A 558 26.79 -6.60 -23.88
N THR A 559 26.72 -6.23 -25.16
CA THR A 559 25.99 -6.98 -26.17
C THR A 559 26.84 -8.16 -26.62
N SER A 560 26.26 -9.35 -26.66
CA SER A 560 26.95 -10.55 -27.12
C SER A 560 26.04 -11.42 -27.97
N MET A 561 26.61 -12.14 -28.92
CA MET A 561 25.90 -13.14 -29.71
C MET A 561 26.76 -14.40 -29.83
N GLY A 562 26.12 -15.54 -30.02
CA GLY A 562 26.82 -16.80 -30.20
C GLY A 562 25.87 -17.97 -30.30
N ASP A 563 26.43 -19.17 -30.28
CA ASP A 563 25.64 -20.40 -30.24
C ASP A 563 25.16 -20.75 -28.83
N LYS A 564 24.26 -21.73 -28.74
CA LYS A 564 23.72 -22.22 -27.46
C LYS A 564 24.78 -22.75 -26.49
N SER A 565 25.95 -23.18 -26.98
CA SER A 565 27.01 -23.74 -26.14
C SER A 565 27.73 -22.65 -25.36
N SER A 566 27.97 -21.51 -26.02
CA SER A 566 28.57 -20.32 -25.43
C SER A 566 27.69 -19.72 -24.33
N LEU A 567 26.37 -19.79 -24.51
CA LEU A 567 25.41 -19.32 -23.51
C LEU A 567 25.54 -20.10 -22.19
N LYS A 568 25.71 -21.44 -22.23
CA LYS A 568 25.84 -22.27 -21.01
C LYS A 568 26.98 -21.83 -20.10
N ASN A 569 28.06 -21.26 -20.64
CA ASN A 569 29.21 -20.81 -19.86
C ASN A 569 28.95 -19.49 -19.10
N ILE A 570 27.98 -18.70 -19.59
CA ILE A 570 27.55 -17.43 -19.00
C ILE A 570 26.66 -17.69 -17.76
N TYR A 571 25.92 -18.80 -17.74
CA TYR A 571 25.02 -19.15 -16.64
C TYR A 571 25.65 -20.12 -15.66
N TYR A 572 25.63 -19.72 -14.39
CA TYR A 572 26.28 -20.45 -13.32
C TYR A 572 25.22 -21.07 -12.40
N ASP A 573 25.14 -22.41 -12.44
CA ASP A 573 24.42 -23.20 -11.44
C ASP A 573 25.42 -23.59 -10.37
N ASP A 574 25.36 -22.96 -9.19
CA ASP A 574 26.23 -23.30 -8.07
C ASP A 574 25.48 -24.20 -7.10
N LYS A 575 25.58 -25.52 -7.36
CA LYS A 575 24.97 -26.55 -6.52
C LYS A 575 25.43 -26.45 -5.06
N GLU A 576 26.63 -25.94 -4.81
CA GLU A 576 27.19 -25.80 -3.47
C GLU A 576 26.49 -24.68 -2.68
N LEU A 577 26.32 -23.50 -3.30
CA LEU A 577 25.57 -22.38 -2.68
C LEU A 577 24.12 -22.78 -2.43
N ASP A 578 23.51 -23.51 -3.37
CA ASP A 578 22.16 -24.05 -3.27
C ASP A 578 22.02 -25.04 -2.10
N ASP A 579 22.98 -25.94 -1.91
CA ASP A 579 22.99 -26.90 -0.81
C ASP A 579 23.21 -26.21 0.54
N PHE A 580 24.16 -25.26 0.60
CA PHE A 580 24.40 -24.43 1.77
C PHE A 580 23.12 -23.70 2.19
N GLN A 581 22.45 -23.03 1.25
CA GLN A 581 21.21 -22.30 1.54
C GLN A 581 20.13 -23.24 2.04
N LYS A 582 19.93 -24.40 1.38
CA LYS A 582 18.94 -25.39 1.83
C LYS A 582 19.18 -25.82 3.26
N ARG A 583 20.44 -26.11 3.64
CA ARG A 583 20.79 -26.49 5.02
C ARG A 583 20.52 -25.36 6.01
N LEU A 584 20.90 -24.12 5.68
CA LEU A 584 20.59 -22.95 6.50
C LEU A 584 19.07 -22.75 6.67
N ASP A 585 18.28 -22.89 5.60
CA ASP A 585 16.83 -22.78 5.67
C ASP A 585 16.23 -23.83 6.61
N ARG A 586 16.78 -25.06 6.66
CA ARG A 586 16.32 -26.07 7.64
C ARG A 586 16.53 -25.59 9.07
N ILE A 587 17.72 -25.05 9.36
CA ILE A 587 18.06 -24.54 10.69
C ILE A 587 17.13 -23.39 11.10
N LEU A 588 16.93 -22.43 10.18
CA LEU A 588 16.06 -21.28 10.42
C LEU A 588 14.60 -21.72 10.61
N HIS A 589 14.09 -22.63 9.80
CA HIS A 589 12.74 -23.18 9.98
C HIS A 589 12.55 -23.84 11.35
N SER A 590 13.54 -24.57 11.85
CA SER A 590 13.50 -25.22 13.15
C SER A 590 13.34 -24.22 14.30
N ILE A 591 14.09 -23.11 14.29
CA ILE A 591 14.02 -22.11 15.36
C ILE A 591 12.78 -21.20 15.27
N TYR A 592 12.22 -20.99 14.09
CA TYR A 592 10.99 -20.21 13.92
C TYR A 592 9.75 -21.00 14.37
N SER A 593 9.82 -22.34 14.34
CA SER A 593 8.73 -23.25 14.68
C SER A 593 8.61 -23.55 16.18
N ILE A 594 8.56 -22.51 17.03
CA ILE A 594 8.56 -22.62 18.50
C ILE A 594 7.44 -23.49 19.06
N ASN A 595 7.67 -24.32 20.09
CA ASN A 595 6.66 -25.24 20.65
C ASN A 595 5.39 -24.54 21.20
N LYS A 596 4.35 -25.30 21.53
CA LYS A 596 3.07 -24.75 22.03
C LYS A 596 3.24 -23.91 23.32
N GLU A 597 4.20 -24.26 24.16
CA GLU A 597 4.48 -23.56 25.43
C GLU A 597 5.14 -22.20 25.16
N TYR A 598 6.18 -22.16 24.34
CA TYR A 598 6.83 -20.93 23.89
C TYR A 598 5.83 -20.01 23.15
N TYR A 599 4.97 -20.58 22.30
CA TYR A 599 3.97 -19.79 21.59
C TYR A 599 2.92 -19.17 22.51
N LYS A 600 2.53 -19.85 23.61
CA LYS A 600 1.64 -19.24 24.63
C LYS A 600 2.30 -18.03 25.28
N VAL A 601 3.59 -18.14 25.61
CA VAL A 601 4.36 -17.03 26.19
C VAL A 601 4.49 -15.87 25.21
N TYR A 602 4.86 -16.15 23.96
CA TYR A 602 4.87 -15.18 22.87
C TYR A 602 3.53 -14.45 22.70
N LYS A 603 2.41 -15.17 22.77
CA LYS A 603 1.07 -14.56 22.64
C LYS A 603 0.75 -13.63 23.82
N ASN A 604 1.19 -13.96 25.03
CA ASN A 604 0.90 -13.20 26.24
C ASN A 604 1.77 -11.95 26.39
N ASN A 605 3.06 -12.02 26.02
CA ASN A 605 3.97 -10.88 26.08
C ASN A 605 4.96 -10.93 24.91
N ARG A 606 4.47 -10.49 23.75
CA ARG A 606 5.13 -10.60 22.46
C ARG A 606 6.50 -9.93 22.41
N GLU A 607 6.56 -8.67 22.82
CA GLU A 607 7.76 -7.85 22.72
C GLU A 607 8.89 -8.38 23.59
N VAL A 608 8.57 -8.64 24.87
CA VAL A 608 9.54 -9.19 25.82
C VAL A 608 10.04 -10.56 25.36
N PHE A 609 9.14 -11.44 24.90
CA PHE A 609 9.52 -12.76 24.43
C PHE A 609 10.44 -12.71 23.21
N VAL A 610 10.10 -11.89 22.20
CA VAL A 610 10.88 -11.84 20.95
C VAL A 610 12.29 -11.30 21.21
N ASN A 611 12.42 -10.24 22.01
CA ASN A 611 13.72 -9.69 22.36
C ASN A 611 14.56 -10.72 23.13
N TRP A 612 13.99 -11.36 24.15
CA TRP A 612 14.66 -12.43 24.90
C TRP A 612 15.04 -13.62 24.01
N TYR A 613 14.15 -14.08 23.14
CA TYR A 613 14.42 -15.23 22.27
C TYR A 613 15.46 -14.89 21.20
N SER A 614 15.50 -13.64 20.72
CA SER A 614 16.57 -13.13 19.87
C SER A 614 17.94 -13.23 20.58
N ASP A 615 18.01 -12.86 21.86
CA ASP A 615 19.25 -12.99 22.65
C ASP A 615 19.66 -14.45 22.88
N CYS A 616 18.68 -15.33 23.12
CA CYS A 616 18.88 -16.78 23.17
C CYS A 616 19.47 -17.34 21.86
N LEU A 617 18.93 -16.96 20.71
CA LEU A 617 19.46 -17.39 19.42
C LEU A 617 20.88 -16.84 19.17
N LYS A 618 21.13 -15.60 19.57
CA LYS A 618 22.45 -14.97 19.49
C LYS A 618 23.49 -15.73 20.32
N SER A 619 23.12 -16.26 21.48
CA SER A 619 24.05 -17.00 22.37
C SER A 619 24.51 -18.36 21.81
N ILE A 620 23.79 -18.91 20.83
CA ILE A 620 24.20 -20.10 20.03
C ILE A 620 24.80 -19.71 18.66
N GLY A 621 25.00 -18.41 18.41
CA GLY A 621 25.62 -17.87 17.20
C GLY A 621 24.68 -17.70 16.01
N LEU A 622 23.38 -17.54 16.25
CA LEU A 622 22.37 -17.15 15.25
C LEU A 622 21.90 -15.72 15.49
N ILE A 623 22.24 -14.81 14.60
CA ILE A 623 21.89 -13.39 14.69
C ILE A 623 20.68 -13.11 13.78
N ILE A 624 19.56 -12.79 14.40
CA ILE A 624 18.29 -12.51 13.72
C ILE A 624 17.70 -11.26 14.35
N SER A 625 17.21 -10.31 13.55
CA SER A 625 16.60 -9.10 14.12
C SER A 625 15.30 -9.46 14.88
N PRO A 626 15.00 -8.77 16.00
CA PRO A 626 13.75 -8.96 16.73
C PRO A 626 12.52 -8.81 15.82
N ASP A 627 12.50 -7.80 14.95
CA ASP A 627 11.40 -7.59 14.01
C ASP A 627 11.24 -8.76 13.03
N TRP A 628 12.34 -9.33 12.52
CA TRP A 628 12.25 -10.47 11.62
C TRP A 628 11.79 -11.75 12.33
N LEU A 629 12.36 -12.02 13.50
CA LEU A 629 11.97 -13.14 14.35
C LEU A 629 10.47 -13.07 14.68
N ASN A 630 9.99 -11.88 15.00
CA ASN A 630 8.59 -11.60 15.27
C ASN A 630 7.67 -11.94 14.09
N ARG A 631 8.06 -11.57 12.86
CA ARG A 631 7.34 -11.94 11.64
C ARG A 631 7.26 -13.44 11.48
N LYS A 632 8.41 -14.12 11.55
CA LYS A 632 8.49 -15.56 11.32
C LYS A 632 7.65 -16.34 12.33
N ILE A 633 7.75 -16.00 13.62
CA ILE A 633 6.94 -16.65 14.67
C ILE A 633 5.44 -16.40 14.50
N TYR A 634 5.03 -15.15 14.22
CA TYR A 634 3.61 -14.82 13.99
C TYR A 634 3.02 -15.62 12.82
N TYR A 635 3.78 -15.73 11.75
CA TYR A 635 3.40 -16.41 10.51
C TYR A 635 3.35 -17.94 10.64
N GLU A 636 4.03 -18.53 11.62
CA GLU A 636 3.91 -19.95 11.99
C GLU A 636 2.65 -20.27 12.85
N LYS A 637 1.77 -19.29 13.13
CA LYS A 637 0.55 -19.47 13.97
C LYS A 637 -0.37 -20.62 13.52
N ASN A 638 -0.36 -20.98 12.23
CA ASN A 638 -1.27 -22.00 11.71
C ASN A 638 -0.74 -23.42 11.98
N ILE A 639 -1.41 -24.14 12.88
CA ILE A 639 -1.11 -25.54 13.27
C ILE A 639 -0.98 -26.47 12.05
N ILE A 640 -1.78 -26.29 11.00
CA ILE A 640 -1.71 -27.12 9.79
C ILE A 640 -0.42 -26.83 9.03
N LYS A 641 -0.02 -25.56 8.88
CA LYS A 641 1.24 -25.17 8.22
C LYS A 641 2.45 -25.70 8.99
N ARG A 642 2.37 -25.64 10.32
CA ARG A 642 3.36 -26.21 11.23
C ARG A 642 3.50 -27.73 11.04
N ILE A 643 2.38 -28.45 10.94
CA ILE A 643 2.35 -29.90 10.68
C ILE A 643 2.90 -30.24 9.29
N VAL A 644 2.47 -29.54 8.24
CA VAL A 644 2.97 -29.74 6.87
C VAL A 644 4.48 -29.53 6.78
N ARG A 645 5.02 -28.53 7.48
CA ARG A 645 6.47 -28.29 7.55
C ARG A 645 7.21 -29.34 8.37
N LEU A 646 6.63 -29.81 9.48
CA LEU A 646 7.16 -30.92 10.30
C LEU A 646 7.34 -32.21 9.50
N PHE A 647 6.45 -32.49 8.53
CA PHE A 647 6.55 -33.64 7.62
C PHE A 647 7.37 -33.38 6.36
N SER A 648 7.87 -32.16 6.17
CA SER A 648 8.78 -31.87 5.05
C SER A 648 10.16 -32.47 5.32
N LYS A 649 10.85 -32.91 4.26
CA LYS A 649 12.25 -33.42 4.34
C LYS A 649 13.28 -32.36 4.79
N TYR A 650 12.83 -31.17 5.17
CA TYR A 650 13.62 -29.98 5.44
C TYR A 650 13.53 -29.52 6.91
N TYR A 651 12.98 -30.33 7.82
CA TYR A 651 12.81 -29.97 9.22
C TYR A 651 13.71 -30.80 10.13
N THR A 652 14.47 -30.13 11.01
CA THR A 652 15.19 -30.77 12.13
C THR A 652 14.43 -30.47 13.42
N SER A 653 13.89 -31.50 14.09
CA SER A 653 13.18 -31.28 15.36
C SER A 653 14.13 -30.78 16.43
N VAL A 654 13.75 -29.69 17.11
CA VAL A 654 14.46 -29.15 18.26
C VAL A 654 13.61 -29.27 19.52
N ASN A 655 14.25 -29.65 20.62
CA ASN A 655 13.70 -29.70 21.95
C ASN A 655 13.88 -28.33 22.61
N TYR A 656 12.78 -27.76 23.11
CA TYR A 656 12.82 -26.50 23.80
C TYR A 656 12.85 -26.74 25.32
N PRO A 657 13.70 -26.02 26.08
CA PRO A 657 13.75 -26.11 27.54
C PRO A 657 12.36 -25.93 28.18
N LYS A 658 11.96 -26.88 29.05
CA LYS A 658 10.61 -26.95 29.66
C LYS A 658 10.26 -25.81 30.62
N TYR A 659 11.26 -25.17 31.24
CA TYR A 659 11.03 -24.09 32.20
C TYR A 659 11.30 -22.72 31.56
N ILE A 660 10.22 -22.05 31.15
CA ILE A 660 10.29 -20.68 30.62
C ILE A 660 10.03 -19.69 31.76
N LYS A 661 11.08 -19.22 32.42
CA LYS A 661 11.02 -17.93 33.12
C LYS A 661 11.43 -16.86 32.13
N VAL A 662 10.46 -16.18 31.53
CA VAL A 662 10.73 -15.00 30.71
C VAL A 662 11.45 -13.97 31.59
N ASN A 663 12.48 -13.32 31.05
CA ASN A 663 13.41 -12.41 31.73
C ASN A 663 14.43 -13.09 32.67
N LEU A 664 15.52 -13.64 32.11
CA LEU A 664 16.90 -13.10 32.32
C LEU A 664 18.02 -14.13 32.11
N ASP A 665 17.76 -15.43 32.14
CA ASP A 665 18.86 -16.41 32.11
C ASP A 665 19.08 -17.00 30.70
N VAL A 666 19.65 -16.19 29.81
CA VAL A 666 20.05 -16.60 28.45
C VAL A 666 21.09 -17.72 28.49
N ASP A 667 21.96 -17.72 29.50
CA ASP A 667 23.03 -18.70 29.65
C ASP A 667 22.48 -20.07 30.02
N ARG A 668 21.57 -20.14 31.00
CA ARG A 668 20.89 -21.40 31.34
C ARG A 668 20.02 -21.92 30.20
N TRP A 669 19.34 -21.02 29.48
CA TRP A 669 18.62 -21.42 28.26
C TRP A 669 19.58 -22.05 27.26
N ARG A 670 20.73 -21.42 27.01
CA ARG A 670 21.76 -21.88 26.08
C ARG A 670 22.29 -23.25 26.48
N GLU A 671 22.69 -23.43 27.74
CA GLU A 671 23.21 -24.70 28.25
C GLU A 671 22.20 -25.83 28.07
N THR A 672 20.94 -25.59 28.48
CA THR A 672 19.88 -26.59 28.37
C THR A 672 19.57 -26.90 26.90
N PHE A 673 19.46 -25.86 26.06
CA PHE A 673 19.16 -26.01 24.64
C PHE A 673 20.27 -26.77 23.92
N ILE A 674 21.54 -26.48 24.18
CA ILE A 674 22.67 -27.21 23.58
C ILE A 674 22.65 -28.68 24.00
N ASN A 675 22.45 -28.96 25.29
CA ASN A 675 22.43 -30.32 25.83
C ASN A 675 21.29 -31.17 25.22
N GLU A 676 20.11 -30.58 25.03
CA GLU A 676 18.94 -31.27 24.47
C GLU A 676 18.95 -31.36 22.93
N ASN A 677 19.86 -30.63 22.25
CA ASN A 677 19.88 -30.48 20.78
C ASN A 677 21.26 -30.65 20.14
N GLN A 678 22.10 -31.54 20.67
CA GLN A 678 23.50 -31.72 20.21
C GLN A 678 23.65 -31.88 18.69
N LYS A 679 22.78 -32.65 18.03
CA LYS A 679 22.82 -32.86 16.57
C LYS A 679 22.54 -31.56 15.79
N PHE A 680 21.59 -30.77 16.26
CA PHE A 680 21.24 -29.49 15.64
C PHE A 680 22.36 -28.46 15.81
N ILE A 681 22.97 -28.40 17.01
CA ILE A 681 24.14 -27.54 17.26
C ILE A 681 25.32 -27.95 16.38
N LYS A 682 25.57 -29.26 16.24
CA LYS A 682 26.61 -29.76 15.32
C LYS A 682 26.36 -29.31 13.87
N GLU A 683 25.12 -29.33 13.40
CA GLU A 683 24.77 -28.87 12.04
C GLU A 683 25.03 -27.36 11.86
N ILE A 684 24.75 -26.54 12.88
CA ILE A 684 25.10 -25.11 12.90
C ILE A 684 26.62 -24.94 12.81
N ASP A 685 27.38 -25.67 13.63
CA ASP A 685 28.83 -25.54 13.67
C ASP A 685 29.50 -26.00 12.37
N GLU A 686 29.01 -27.08 11.75
CA GLU A 686 29.44 -27.53 10.42
C GLU A 686 29.19 -26.45 9.35
N LEU A 687 28.04 -25.77 9.36
CA LEU A 687 27.78 -24.66 8.44
C LEU A 687 28.66 -23.45 8.71
N LYS A 688 28.93 -23.12 9.98
CA LYS A 688 29.86 -22.03 10.35
C LYS A 688 31.27 -22.33 9.86
N GLN A 689 31.73 -23.58 10.01
CA GLN A 689 33.05 -24.03 9.52
C GLN A 689 33.12 -23.98 8.00
N GLN A 690 32.12 -24.52 7.29
CA GLN A 690 32.06 -24.44 5.84
C GLN A 690 32.05 -22.99 5.35
N LEU A 691 31.23 -22.12 5.96
CA LEU A 691 31.17 -20.70 5.62
C LEU A 691 32.52 -20.01 5.79
N SER A 692 33.23 -20.29 6.90
CA SER A 692 34.55 -19.72 7.17
C SER A 692 35.58 -20.20 6.15
N LEU A 693 35.65 -21.51 5.92
CA LEU A 693 36.55 -22.12 4.96
C LEU A 693 36.35 -21.55 3.55
N GLU A 694 35.11 -21.51 3.07
CA GLU A 694 34.80 -21.02 1.72
C GLU A 694 35.10 -19.52 1.58
N LEU A 695 34.78 -18.71 2.59
CA LEU A 695 35.06 -17.28 2.55
C LEU A 695 36.57 -16.98 2.62
N GLN A 696 37.32 -17.74 3.43
CA GLN A 696 38.79 -17.66 3.49
C GLN A 696 39.43 -18.12 2.18
N ASN A 697 38.97 -19.24 1.60
CA ASN A 697 39.46 -19.73 0.30
C ASN A 697 39.20 -18.71 -0.81
N LEU A 698 38.01 -18.11 -0.82
CA LEU A 698 37.65 -17.06 -1.76
C LEU A 698 38.60 -15.86 -1.62
N TYR A 699 38.89 -15.44 -0.39
CA TYR A 699 39.83 -14.34 -0.12
C TYR A 699 41.28 -14.68 -0.44
N ASN A 700 41.78 -15.86 -0.06
CA ASN A 700 43.15 -16.27 -0.36
C ASN A 700 43.39 -16.38 -1.87
N LYS A 701 42.37 -16.79 -2.63
CA LYS A 701 42.48 -16.94 -4.08
C LYS A 701 42.33 -15.61 -4.84
N TYR A 702 41.37 -14.76 -4.45
CA TYR A 702 40.99 -13.58 -5.23
C TYR A 702 41.32 -12.24 -4.56
N GLY A 703 41.60 -12.23 -3.25
CA GLY A 703 41.82 -11.03 -2.46
C GLY A 703 40.64 -10.07 -2.49
N SER A 704 40.92 -8.79 -2.22
CA SER A 704 39.95 -7.69 -2.40
C SER A 704 39.90 -7.14 -3.83
N LEU A 705 40.91 -7.44 -4.66
CA LEU A 705 41.13 -6.81 -5.97
C LEU A 705 40.47 -7.62 -7.10
N THR A 706 39.49 -6.99 -7.74
CA THR A 706 38.65 -7.59 -8.78
C THR A 706 39.03 -7.12 -10.19
N SER A 707 40.23 -6.59 -10.46
CA SER A 707 40.57 -6.07 -11.80
C SER A 707 41.38 -7.05 -12.69
N LYS A 708 41.85 -8.17 -12.13
CA LYS A 708 42.71 -9.15 -12.82
C LYS A 708 41.97 -10.21 -13.65
N TYR A 709 40.64 -10.24 -13.59
CA TYR A 709 39.82 -11.28 -14.20
C TYR A 709 38.81 -10.67 -15.19
N ASP A 710 38.30 -11.48 -16.11
CA ASP A 710 37.23 -11.05 -17.02
C ASP A 710 35.91 -10.76 -16.28
N ASP A 711 35.05 -9.94 -16.87
CA ASP A 711 33.81 -9.48 -16.24
C ASP A 711 32.86 -10.60 -15.79
N ILE A 712 32.83 -11.73 -16.51
CA ILE A 712 31.97 -12.87 -16.16
C ILE A 712 32.51 -13.52 -14.88
N THR A 713 33.81 -13.77 -14.82
CA THR A 713 34.47 -14.31 -13.63
C THR A 713 34.30 -13.39 -12.43
N LEU A 714 34.43 -12.07 -12.62
CA LEU A 714 34.24 -11.09 -11.55
C LEU A 714 32.82 -11.07 -11.00
N LYS A 715 31.79 -11.18 -11.84
CA LYS A 715 30.40 -11.30 -11.38
C LYS A 715 30.22 -12.51 -10.48
N LYS A 716 30.76 -13.67 -10.86
CA LYS A 716 30.70 -14.92 -10.07
C LYS A 716 31.39 -14.75 -8.70
N ILE A 717 32.57 -14.13 -8.67
CA ILE A 717 33.31 -13.88 -7.44
C ILE A 717 32.54 -12.93 -6.50
N ARG A 718 32.03 -11.80 -7.02
CA ARG A 718 31.23 -10.83 -6.24
C ARG A 718 29.98 -11.48 -5.66
N ALA A 719 29.30 -12.30 -6.47
CA ALA A 719 28.13 -13.06 -6.05
C ALA A 719 28.44 -14.00 -4.88
N LYS A 720 29.57 -14.74 -4.92
CA LYS A 720 30.01 -15.61 -3.83
C LYS A 720 30.34 -14.82 -2.56
N TYR A 721 31.11 -13.73 -2.65
CA TYR A 721 31.39 -12.89 -1.47
C TYR A 721 30.11 -12.38 -0.83
N ARG A 722 29.18 -11.82 -1.61
CA ARG A 722 27.88 -11.34 -1.10
C ARG A 722 27.05 -12.48 -0.49
N PHE A 723 27.07 -13.66 -1.12
CA PHE A 723 26.39 -14.83 -0.58
C PHE A 723 26.91 -15.15 0.82
N TYR A 724 28.21 -15.44 0.97
CA TYR A 724 28.77 -15.88 2.24
C TYR A 724 28.76 -14.77 3.31
N THR A 725 29.08 -13.53 2.96
CA THR A 725 29.06 -12.41 3.93
C THR A 725 27.65 -12.11 4.45
N TYR A 726 26.62 -12.22 3.61
CA TYR A 726 25.24 -12.08 4.07
C TYR A 726 24.87 -13.18 5.08
N ARG A 727 25.30 -14.43 4.84
CA ARG A 727 25.08 -15.53 5.78
C ARG A 727 25.97 -15.41 7.02
N ALA A 728 27.17 -14.83 6.91
CA ALA A 728 28.03 -14.52 8.05
C ALA A 728 27.40 -13.49 8.99
N GLY A 729 26.50 -12.65 8.48
CA GLY A 729 25.69 -11.74 9.28
C GLY A 729 24.64 -12.46 10.14
N ILE A 730 24.34 -13.73 9.85
CA ILE A 730 23.35 -14.58 10.55
C ILE A 730 24.06 -15.66 11.36
N LEU A 731 24.94 -16.42 10.71
CA LEU A 731 25.82 -17.42 11.29
C LEU A 731 27.08 -16.74 11.79
N TYR A 732 27.05 -16.27 13.03
CA TYR A 732 28.21 -15.63 13.64
C TYR A 732 29.38 -16.63 13.73
N ASN A 733 30.52 -16.26 13.14
CA ASN A 733 31.76 -17.01 13.25
C ASN A 733 32.97 -16.05 13.37
N PRO A 734 33.72 -16.03 14.48
CA PRO A 734 34.86 -15.12 14.64
C PRO A 734 35.98 -15.34 13.59
N ASP A 735 36.08 -16.53 12.99
CA ASP A 735 37.15 -16.87 12.04
C ASP A 735 37.08 -16.08 10.71
N VAL A 736 35.94 -15.43 10.44
CA VAL A 736 35.76 -14.59 9.24
C VAL A 736 36.05 -13.11 9.47
N VAL A 737 36.31 -12.68 10.71
CA VAL A 737 36.53 -11.27 11.06
C VAL A 737 37.63 -10.65 10.20
N ASN A 738 38.77 -11.33 10.07
CA ASN A 738 39.90 -10.84 9.27
C ASN A 738 39.53 -10.66 7.79
N VAL A 739 38.73 -11.57 7.23
CA VAL A 739 38.29 -11.45 5.83
C VAL A 739 37.36 -10.26 5.67
N ILE A 740 36.36 -10.12 6.56
CA ILE A 740 35.41 -9.00 6.54
C ILE A 740 36.15 -7.67 6.71
N GLU A 741 37.10 -7.59 7.63
CA GLU A 741 37.92 -6.41 7.88
C GLU A 741 38.67 -5.96 6.61
N ASN A 742 39.25 -6.92 5.88
CA ASN A 742 40.03 -6.65 4.68
C ASN A 742 39.19 -6.26 3.46
N ILE A 743 37.92 -6.69 3.37
CA ILE A 743 37.04 -6.35 2.25
C ILE A 743 36.10 -5.17 2.53
N MET A 744 36.11 -4.61 3.74
CA MET A 744 35.15 -3.59 4.18
C MET A 744 35.17 -2.30 3.36
N GLU A 745 36.31 -1.91 2.78
CA GLU A 745 36.36 -0.72 1.90
C GLU A 745 35.66 -0.96 0.54
N TYR A 746 35.45 -2.22 0.17
CA TYR A 746 34.92 -2.66 -1.11
C TYR A 746 33.45 -3.05 -0.96
N THR A 747 32.61 -2.05 -0.67
CA THR A 747 31.15 -2.21 -0.39
C THR A 747 30.37 -3.04 -1.44
N TRP A 748 30.86 -3.15 -2.67
CA TRP A 748 30.25 -4.01 -3.69
C TRP A 748 30.54 -5.52 -3.51
N LEU A 749 31.44 -5.93 -2.62
CA LEU A 749 31.79 -7.33 -2.35
C LEU A 749 30.93 -7.97 -1.26
N TYR A 750 30.39 -7.22 -0.30
CA TYR A 750 29.72 -7.81 0.85
C TYR A 750 28.31 -7.24 1.07
N ASN A 751 27.47 -7.96 1.82
CA ASN A 751 26.20 -7.41 2.30
C ASN A 751 26.44 -6.64 3.60
N ILE A 752 26.00 -5.38 3.66
CA ILE A 752 26.27 -4.49 4.80
C ILE A 752 25.73 -5.02 6.14
N THR A 753 24.72 -5.90 6.14
CA THR A 753 24.18 -6.48 7.38
C THR A 753 25.19 -7.30 8.15
N VAL A 754 26.29 -7.73 7.51
CA VAL A 754 27.40 -8.37 8.21
C VAL A 754 28.02 -7.43 9.25
N LEU A 755 28.06 -6.13 9.00
CA LEU A 755 28.76 -5.18 9.87
C LEU A 755 28.18 -5.15 11.29
N ARG A 756 26.85 -5.13 11.44
CA ARG A 756 26.18 -5.12 12.76
C ARG A 756 26.44 -6.37 13.61
N SER A 757 26.89 -7.46 12.98
CA SER A 757 27.08 -8.76 13.60
C SER A 757 28.47 -8.97 14.21
N TYR A 758 29.44 -8.10 13.91
CA TYR A 758 30.84 -8.24 14.35
C TYR A 758 31.33 -6.98 15.09
N PRO A 759 31.03 -6.84 16.40
CA PRO A 759 31.50 -5.73 17.23
C PRO A 759 33.03 -5.56 17.25
N GLN A 760 33.79 -6.63 16.96
CA GLN A 760 35.26 -6.59 16.85
C GLN A 760 35.74 -5.60 15.79
N LEU A 761 34.92 -5.33 14.76
CA LEU A 761 35.25 -4.40 13.68
C LEU A 761 35.09 -2.92 14.08
N LEU A 762 34.56 -2.61 15.27
CA LEU A 762 34.22 -1.25 15.69
C LEU A 762 35.39 -0.27 15.58
N LYS A 763 36.58 -0.66 16.07
CA LYS A 763 37.78 0.19 15.99
C LYS A 763 38.18 0.49 14.54
N LYS A 764 38.13 -0.51 13.67
CA LYS A 764 38.42 -0.35 12.24
C LYS A 764 37.37 0.54 11.57
N MET A 765 36.08 0.34 11.86
CA MET A 765 35.00 1.17 11.33
C MET A 765 35.16 2.64 11.71
N ILE A 766 35.49 2.93 12.98
CA ILE A 766 35.79 4.30 13.44
C ILE A 766 36.95 4.90 12.65
N ASN A 767 38.03 4.14 12.43
CA ASN A 767 39.17 4.60 11.63
C ASN A 767 38.78 4.87 10.17
N LEU A 768 38.06 3.94 9.53
CA LEU A 768 37.61 4.09 8.13
C LEU A 768 36.68 5.27 7.94
N LEU A 769 35.75 5.53 8.87
CA LEU A 769 34.82 6.65 8.79
C LEU A 769 35.54 8.01 8.65
N ARG A 770 36.70 8.15 9.30
CA ARG A 770 37.52 9.37 9.27
C ARG A 770 38.28 9.55 7.95
N HIS A 771 38.72 8.46 7.33
CA HIS A 771 39.66 8.52 6.19
C HIS A 771 39.04 8.17 4.83
N THR A 772 37.93 7.41 4.81
CA THR A 772 37.36 6.96 3.55
C THR A 772 36.76 8.11 2.73
N LYS A 773 36.98 8.06 1.41
CA LYS A 773 36.31 8.95 0.45
C LYS A 773 34.93 8.41 0.03
N SER A 774 34.64 7.13 0.27
CA SER A 774 33.38 6.50 -0.12
C SER A 774 32.24 6.97 0.79
N LYS A 775 31.36 7.83 0.27
CA LYS A 775 30.16 8.28 0.99
C LYS A 775 29.25 7.11 1.38
N TYR A 776 29.11 6.13 0.49
CA TYR A 776 28.28 4.95 0.73
C TYR A 776 28.80 4.10 1.90
N LEU A 777 30.12 3.91 1.99
CA LEU A 777 30.73 3.23 3.14
C LEU A 777 30.49 4.00 4.44
N LYS A 778 30.56 5.35 4.43
CA LYS A 778 30.21 6.15 5.61
C LYS A 778 28.77 5.89 6.06
N TYR A 779 27.82 5.82 5.13
CA TYR A 779 26.42 5.49 5.45
C TYR A 779 26.33 4.11 6.11
N ALA A 780 26.98 3.09 5.53
CA ALA A 780 26.97 1.72 6.06
C ALA A 780 27.58 1.62 7.47
N ILE A 781 28.69 2.31 7.73
CA ILE A 781 29.33 2.35 9.05
C ILE A 781 28.43 3.05 10.08
N ILE A 782 27.89 4.23 9.74
CA ILE A 782 27.00 4.97 10.63
C ILE A 782 25.74 4.16 10.95
N TRP A 783 25.17 3.45 9.96
CA TRP A 783 24.07 2.52 10.18
C TRP A 783 24.44 1.41 11.15
N ALA A 784 25.60 0.75 10.95
CA ALA A 784 26.07 -0.33 11.80
C ALA A 784 26.26 0.13 13.26
N PHE A 785 26.74 1.36 13.48
CA PHE A 785 26.80 1.96 14.82
C PHE A 785 25.43 2.03 15.51
N GLY A 786 24.39 2.45 14.79
CA GLY A 786 23.02 2.47 15.29
C GLY A 786 22.46 1.08 15.60
N GLU A 787 22.79 0.07 14.79
CA GLU A 787 22.40 -1.33 15.03
C GLU A 787 23.10 -1.95 16.23
N MET A 788 24.38 -1.64 16.42
CA MET A 788 25.19 -2.15 17.55
C MET A 788 24.80 -1.53 18.89
N LYS A 789 24.21 -0.33 18.87
CA LYS A 789 23.79 0.44 20.06
C LYS A 789 24.93 0.74 21.04
N ASP A 790 26.17 0.81 20.56
CA ASP A 790 27.33 1.15 21.38
C ASP A 790 27.38 2.67 21.61
N LYS A 791 27.55 3.12 22.87
CA LYS A 791 27.58 4.54 23.21
C LYS A 791 28.91 5.23 22.91
N CYS A 792 30.00 4.49 22.68
CA CYS A 792 31.32 5.11 22.46
C CYS A 792 31.40 5.94 21.16
N VAL A 793 30.47 5.76 20.23
CA VAL A 793 30.42 6.47 18.94
C VAL A 793 29.58 7.75 18.97
N ILE A 794 28.90 8.09 20.08
CA ILE A 794 28.02 9.27 20.19
C ILE A 794 28.75 10.55 19.74
N ASN A 795 29.91 10.85 20.32
CA ASN A 795 30.70 12.05 19.98
C ASN A 795 31.10 12.08 18.49
N ILE A 796 31.35 10.92 17.87
CA ILE A 796 31.70 10.83 16.45
C ILE A 796 30.47 11.18 15.59
N LEU A 797 29.30 10.64 15.94
CA LEU A 797 28.05 10.91 15.25
C LEU A 797 27.64 12.38 15.37
N GLU A 798 27.78 12.99 16.54
CA GLU A 798 27.51 14.41 16.76
C GLU A 798 28.40 15.32 15.92
N ASN A 799 29.71 15.04 15.90
CA ASN A 799 30.65 15.83 15.11
C ASN A 799 30.26 15.82 13.61
N ILE A 800 29.78 14.69 13.09
CA ILE A 800 29.31 14.61 11.71
C ILE A 800 27.95 15.30 11.54
N LEU A 801 27.03 15.14 12.49
CA LEU A 801 25.70 15.73 12.44
C LEU A 801 25.75 17.26 12.38
N PHE A 802 26.62 17.87 13.18
CA PHE A 802 26.73 19.32 13.32
C PHE A 802 27.77 19.96 12.38
N ASP A 803 28.50 19.17 11.59
CA ASP A 803 29.41 19.69 10.56
C ASP A 803 28.60 20.31 9.41
N THR A 804 28.89 21.57 9.09
CA THR A 804 28.26 22.31 7.99
C THR A 804 28.58 21.73 6.62
N ASN A 805 29.67 20.98 6.48
CA ASN A 805 30.08 20.32 5.24
C ASN A 805 29.48 18.92 5.06
N SER A 806 28.81 18.38 6.09
CA SER A 806 28.15 17.08 6.00
C SER A 806 26.94 17.14 5.07
N SER A 807 26.87 16.19 4.13
CA SER A 807 25.70 16.03 3.26
C SER A 807 24.46 15.64 4.06
N ASP A 808 23.27 16.00 3.57
CA ASP A 808 21.99 15.67 4.18
C ASP A 808 21.82 14.17 4.51
N MET A 809 22.28 13.28 3.63
CA MET A 809 22.25 11.82 3.90
C MET A 809 23.09 11.44 5.12
N LEU A 810 24.26 12.05 5.33
CA LEU A 810 25.08 11.79 6.52
C LEU A 810 24.37 12.27 7.78
N LYS A 811 23.80 13.48 7.75
CA LYS A 811 23.05 14.04 8.89
C LYS A 811 21.82 13.20 9.23
N LEU A 812 21.08 12.74 8.23
CA LEU A 812 19.95 11.82 8.42
C LEU A 812 20.41 10.52 9.07
N MET A 813 21.46 9.88 8.54
CA MET A 813 21.97 8.62 9.08
C MET A 813 22.52 8.77 10.50
N CYS A 814 23.25 9.86 10.80
CA CYS A 814 23.78 10.13 12.13
C CYS A 814 22.66 10.34 13.16
N SER A 815 21.69 11.21 12.84
CA SER A 815 20.56 11.47 13.73
C SER A 815 19.71 10.22 13.98
N GLN A 816 19.48 9.40 12.95
CA GLN A 816 18.83 8.09 13.10
C GLN A 816 19.62 7.14 14.00
N SER A 817 20.94 7.03 13.82
CA SER A 817 21.77 6.16 14.65
C SER A 817 21.83 6.60 16.11
N LEU A 818 21.85 7.91 16.39
CA LEU A 818 21.74 8.46 17.75
C LEU A 818 20.42 8.05 18.42
N ILE A 819 19.30 8.14 17.69
CA ILE A 819 17.98 7.68 18.19
C ILE A 819 18.01 6.17 18.49
N LYS A 820 18.64 5.36 17.63
CA LYS A 820 18.72 3.90 17.80
C LYS A 820 19.62 3.46 18.96
N ILE A 821 20.70 4.20 19.23
CA ILE A 821 21.55 4.05 20.43
C ILE A 821 20.77 4.42 21.71
N ASN A 822 19.60 5.08 21.57
CA ASN A 822 18.78 5.58 22.67
C ASN A 822 19.56 6.58 23.53
N VAL A 823 20.20 7.55 22.86
CA VAL A 823 20.94 8.66 23.47
C VAL A 823 19.99 9.50 24.31
N LYS A 824 20.37 9.77 25.55
CA LYS A 824 19.61 10.66 26.43
C LYS A 824 19.86 12.13 26.07
N CYS A 825 18.92 13.00 26.40
CA CYS A 825 19.02 14.42 26.04
C CYS A 825 20.23 15.15 26.67
N ASP A 826 20.74 14.67 27.80
CA ASP A 826 21.95 15.15 28.47
C ASP A 826 23.25 14.58 27.88
N GLU A 827 23.15 13.53 27.07
CA GLU A 827 24.28 12.94 26.33
C GLU A 827 24.51 13.62 24.96
N ILE A 828 23.70 14.61 24.60
CA ILE A 828 23.81 15.38 23.34
C ILE A 828 23.77 16.90 23.55
N ASP A 829 24.61 17.62 22.81
CA ASP A 829 24.68 19.09 22.84
C ASP A 829 23.39 19.74 22.33
N GLN A 830 22.54 20.17 23.27
CA GLN A 830 21.22 20.74 22.99
C GLN A 830 21.28 22.09 22.26
N ASP A 831 22.32 22.90 22.47
CA ASP A 831 22.45 24.21 21.82
C ASP A 831 22.85 24.05 20.36
N LYS A 832 23.79 23.14 20.06
CA LYS A 832 24.10 22.76 18.67
C LYS A 832 22.90 22.13 17.98
N LEU A 833 22.12 21.32 18.70
CA LEU A 833 20.91 20.71 18.16
C LEU A 833 19.86 21.75 17.77
N LEU A 834 19.60 22.76 18.60
CA LEU A 834 18.71 23.88 18.28
C LEU A 834 19.18 24.67 17.07
N LYS A 835 20.49 24.94 16.97
CA LYS A 835 21.09 25.61 15.80
C LYS A 835 20.93 24.79 14.53
N GLU A 836 21.13 23.48 14.61
CA GLU A 836 20.94 22.58 13.47
C GLU A 836 19.46 22.51 13.05
N ILE A 837 18.52 22.52 13.99
CA ILE A 837 17.07 22.63 13.68
C ILE A 837 16.78 23.91 12.91
N GLU A 838 17.33 25.05 13.33
CA GLU A 838 17.15 26.33 12.62
C GLU A 838 17.65 26.26 11.17
N ILE A 839 18.82 25.65 10.96
CA ILE A 839 19.41 25.45 9.63
C ILE A 839 18.50 24.56 8.77
N GLN A 840 18.07 23.41 9.30
CA GLN A 840 17.28 22.45 8.54
C GLN A 840 15.85 22.95 8.27
N TYR A 841 15.28 23.77 9.17
CA TYR A 841 14.01 24.46 8.95
C TYR A 841 14.09 25.42 7.77
N LYS A 842 15.12 26.29 7.75
CA LYS A 842 15.33 27.25 6.66
C LYS A 842 15.59 26.55 5.31
N ASN A 843 16.23 25.38 5.33
CA ASN A 843 16.50 24.59 4.14
C ASN A 843 15.34 23.66 3.71
N GLY A 844 14.26 23.59 4.48
CA GLY A 844 13.12 22.73 4.20
C GLY A 844 13.37 21.22 4.37
N LYS A 845 14.37 20.80 5.15
CA LYS A 845 14.77 19.39 5.27
C LYS A 845 14.01 18.64 6.36
N THR A 846 12.73 18.41 6.12
CA THR A 846 11.78 17.82 7.08
C THR A 846 12.18 16.42 7.54
N TYR A 847 12.81 15.63 6.67
CA TYR A 847 13.32 14.28 7.01
C TYR A 847 14.44 14.30 8.06
N ILE A 848 15.27 15.36 8.14
CA ILE A 848 16.24 15.50 9.24
C ILE A 848 15.55 16.09 10.47
N LEU A 849 14.73 17.13 10.30
CA LEU A 849 14.06 17.84 11.39
C LEU A 849 13.30 16.89 12.33
N LYS A 850 12.57 15.91 11.77
CA LYS A 850 11.83 14.94 12.59
C LYS A 850 12.75 14.16 13.54
N ASN A 851 13.98 13.84 13.12
CA ASN A 851 14.94 13.13 13.96
C ASN A 851 15.51 14.06 15.03
N LEU A 852 15.81 15.31 14.67
CA LEU A 852 16.34 16.29 15.62
C LEU A 852 15.33 16.58 16.74
N ILE A 853 14.04 16.68 16.41
CA ILE A 853 12.95 16.85 17.38
C ILE A 853 12.94 15.72 18.41
N LEU A 854 13.15 14.47 18.00
CA LEU A 854 13.19 13.32 18.90
C LEU A 854 14.38 13.36 19.88
N LEU A 855 15.47 14.04 19.52
CA LEU A 855 16.67 14.20 20.34
C LEU A 855 16.60 15.39 21.33
N LEU A 856 15.63 16.29 21.19
CA LEU A 856 15.48 17.47 22.06
C LEU A 856 15.07 17.10 23.49
N SER A 857 15.44 17.96 24.44
CA SER A 857 14.84 17.96 25.79
C SER A 857 13.40 18.49 25.76
N ASP A 858 12.58 18.11 26.75
CA ASP A 858 11.18 18.53 26.87
C ASP A 858 11.01 20.06 26.82
N ASN A 859 11.91 20.81 27.47
CA ASN A 859 11.89 22.28 27.49
C ASN A 859 12.14 22.90 26.10
N ASN A 860 12.97 22.27 25.27
CA ASN A 860 13.33 22.78 23.96
C ASN A 860 12.29 22.48 22.88
N ILE A 861 11.48 21.42 23.05
CA ILE A 861 10.37 21.12 22.13
C ILE A 861 9.37 22.27 22.08
N LYS A 862 9.02 22.82 23.25
CA LYS A 862 8.10 23.96 23.33
C LYS A 862 8.62 25.15 22.53
N LYS A 863 9.90 25.47 22.65
CA LYS A 863 10.54 26.53 21.83
C LYS A 863 10.44 26.26 20.34
N VAL A 864 10.54 25.00 19.90
CA VAL A 864 10.40 24.65 18.48
C VAL A 864 8.96 24.82 18.01
N VAL A 865 8.00 24.29 18.78
CA VAL A 865 6.57 24.39 18.44
C VAL A 865 6.09 25.84 18.39
N ASP A 866 6.57 26.68 19.31
CA ASP A 866 6.12 28.07 19.41
C ASP A 866 6.79 28.99 18.34
N ASN A 867 8.01 28.67 17.89
CA ASN A 867 8.79 29.56 17.00
C ASN A 867 8.76 29.18 15.52
N TYR A 868 8.40 27.94 15.16
CA TYR A 868 8.46 27.47 13.77
C TYR A 868 7.06 27.22 13.23
N ASN A 869 6.67 27.99 12.21
CA ASN A 869 5.43 27.75 11.49
C ASN A 869 5.59 26.50 10.62
N MET A 870 4.82 25.45 10.90
CA MET A 870 4.83 24.20 10.14
C MET A 870 4.08 24.30 8.81
N GLU A 871 3.17 25.26 8.65
CA GLU A 871 2.36 25.44 7.43
C GLU A 871 3.19 25.80 6.19
N VAL A 872 4.47 26.16 6.37
CA VAL A 872 5.42 26.39 5.27
C VAL A 872 5.83 25.08 4.56
N PHE A 873 5.60 23.94 5.18
CA PHE A 873 5.89 22.62 4.62
C PHE A 873 4.64 21.99 3.99
N ASP A 874 4.86 21.04 3.10
CA ASP A 874 3.77 20.25 2.54
C ASP A 874 3.03 19.42 3.62
N THR A 875 1.77 19.07 3.36
CA THR A 875 0.88 18.40 4.33
C THR A 875 1.49 17.13 4.96
N HIS A 876 2.21 16.34 4.18
CA HIS A 876 2.72 15.05 4.63
C HIS A 876 4.04 15.17 5.40
N SER A 877 4.87 16.17 5.06
CA SER A 877 5.99 16.60 5.89
C SER A 877 5.50 17.08 7.27
N VAL A 878 4.45 17.91 7.32
CA VAL A 878 3.83 18.37 8.58
C VAL A 878 3.37 17.18 9.42
N GLN A 879 2.69 16.22 8.81
CA GLN A 879 2.20 15.02 9.48
C GLN A 879 3.30 14.20 10.17
N LEU A 880 4.49 14.07 9.57
CA LEU A 880 5.64 13.40 10.20
C LEU A 880 6.23 14.20 11.37
N LEU A 881 6.31 15.52 11.23
CA LEU A 881 6.83 16.39 12.29
C LEU A 881 5.89 16.41 13.50
N GLU A 882 4.58 16.49 13.28
CA GLU A 882 3.56 16.36 14.33
C GLU A 882 3.65 15.01 15.03
N SER A 883 3.84 13.92 14.27
CA SER A 883 4.06 12.59 14.85
C SER A 883 5.32 12.54 15.74
N ALA A 884 6.42 13.17 15.30
CA ALA A 884 7.65 13.26 16.10
C ALA A 884 7.44 14.05 17.40
N ILE A 885 6.74 15.19 17.33
CA ILE A 885 6.41 16.00 18.49
C ILE A 885 5.53 15.21 19.46
N LYS A 886 4.51 14.51 18.97
CA LYS A 886 3.60 13.70 19.79
C LYS A 886 4.32 12.55 20.48
N VAL A 887 5.09 11.75 19.74
CA VAL A 887 5.93 10.66 20.30
C VAL A 887 6.78 11.16 21.45
N LYS A 888 7.39 12.33 21.27
CA LYS A 888 8.27 12.90 22.26
C LYS A 888 7.52 13.39 23.50
N LYS A 889 6.38 14.06 23.33
CA LYS A 889 5.48 14.47 24.43
C LYS A 889 4.98 13.26 25.23
N ASP A 890 4.67 12.16 24.53
CA ASP A 890 4.17 10.92 25.12
C ASP A 890 5.29 10.05 25.73
N LYS A 891 6.57 10.49 25.60
CA LYS A 891 7.77 9.82 26.11
C LYS A 891 7.92 8.38 25.60
N ILE A 892 7.56 8.16 24.34
CA ILE A 892 7.56 6.85 23.71
C ILE A 892 8.91 6.56 23.05
N ASN A 893 9.46 5.38 23.33
CA ASN A 893 10.62 4.87 22.61
C ASN A 893 10.16 4.12 21.34
N ILE A 894 10.06 4.85 20.23
CA ILE A 894 9.63 4.29 18.94
C ILE A 894 10.55 3.19 18.39
N ILE A 895 11.79 3.09 18.87
CA ILE A 895 12.75 2.05 18.44
C ILE A 895 12.60 0.76 19.25
N ALA A 896 12.10 0.83 20.48
CA ALA A 896 11.91 -0.35 21.32
C ALA A 896 10.77 -1.24 20.80
N ASN A 897 9.71 -0.62 20.29
CA ASN A 897 8.52 -1.33 19.83
C ASN A 897 8.80 -2.17 18.58
N LEU A 898 8.37 -3.43 18.63
CA LEU A 898 8.34 -4.30 17.46
C LEU A 898 7.42 -3.71 16.38
N GLU A 899 7.79 -3.92 15.13
CA GLU A 899 6.95 -3.56 13.99
C GLU A 899 5.56 -4.18 14.05
N ARG A 900 4.53 -3.39 13.70
CA ARG A 900 3.14 -3.87 13.59
C ARG A 900 3.10 -4.91 12.46
N LEU A 901 2.43 -6.03 12.71
CA LEU A 901 2.23 -7.03 11.67
C LEU A 901 0.87 -6.89 11.02
N PRO A 902 0.78 -7.07 9.70
CA PRO A 902 -0.48 -7.07 8.99
C PRO A 902 -1.30 -8.32 9.34
N GLU A 903 -2.62 -8.14 9.45
CA GLU A 903 -3.57 -9.24 9.60
C GLU A 903 -3.90 -9.85 8.23
N GLY A 904 -4.15 -11.17 8.19
CA GLY A 904 -4.65 -11.83 6.97
C GLY A 904 -3.63 -12.09 5.86
N ILE A 905 -2.35 -11.79 6.07
CA ILE A 905 -1.29 -12.06 5.09
C ILE A 905 -0.90 -13.53 5.03
N ASP A 906 -0.61 -14.04 3.81
CA ASP A 906 -0.18 -15.42 3.59
C ASP A 906 1.32 -15.63 3.89
N PRO A 907 1.69 -16.37 4.94
CA PRO A 907 3.07 -16.57 5.37
C PRO A 907 3.93 -17.46 4.44
N LEU A 908 3.33 -18.14 3.45
CA LEU A 908 4.06 -19.11 2.61
C LEU A 908 4.99 -18.48 1.56
N GLU A 909 4.95 -17.16 1.38
CA GLU A 909 5.75 -16.46 0.36
C GLU A 909 7.01 -15.78 0.92
N TYR A 910 7.27 -15.95 2.21
CA TYR A 910 8.28 -15.17 2.91
C TYR A 910 9.66 -15.79 2.89
N PRO A 911 10.68 -14.94 2.95
CA PRO A 911 11.99 -15.39 3.29
C PRO A 911 12.18 -15.94 4.70
N ASP A 912 13.01 -16.98 4.86
CA ASP A 912 13.67 -17.41 6.08
C ASP A 912 14.69 -16.41 6.59
N ILE A 913 15.46 -15.78 5.70
CA ILE A 913 16.42 -14.74 6.07
C ILE A 913 15.78 -13.35 5.91
N GLU A 914 15.96 -12.47 6.89
CA GLU A 914 15.53 -11.06 6.81
C GLU A 914 16.07 -10.44 5.53
N PRO A 915 15.24 -9.97 4.58
CA PRO A 915 15.74 -9.43 3.33
C PRO A 915 16.63 -8.22 3.62
N GLY A 916 17.95 -8.43 3.51
CA GLY A 916 18.94 -7.40 3.67
C GLY A 916 18.93 -6.39 2.53
N PRO A 917 19.54 -5.23 2.73
CA PRO A 917 19.71 -4.27 1.66
C PRO A 917 20.59 -4.82 0.55
N GLU A 918 20.28 -4.46 -0.70
CA GLU A 918 21.07 -4.85 -1.87
C GLU A 918 21.18 -6.36 -2.11
N ILE A 919 20.10 -7.10 -1.83
CA ILE A 919 19.85 -8.38 -2.51
C ILE A 919 19.49 -8.04 -3.96
N ALA A 920 20.46 -7.50 -4.71
CA ALA A 920 20.41 -7.62 -6.15
C ALA A 920 20.33 -9.13 -6.44
N PRO A 921 19.36 -9.58 -7.25
CA PRO A 921 19.38 -10.94 -7.75
C PRO A 921 20.74 -11.16 -8.40
N PHE A 922 21.35 -12.32 -8.11
CA PHE A 922 22.50 -12.85 -8.83
C PHE A 922 22.32 -12.56 -10.33
N TYR A 923 23.22 -11.77 -10.93
CA TYR A 923 23.37 -11.65 -12.39
C TYR A 923 24.32 -12.71 -12.89
#